data_AF-A0A9D8QG36-F1
#
_entry.id   AF-A0A9D8QG36-F1
#
_cell.length_a   1.000
_cell.length_b   1.000
_cell.length_c   1.000
_cell.angle_alpha   90.00
_cell.angle_beta   90.00
_cell.angle_gamma   90.00
#
_symmetry.space_group_name_H-M   'P 1'
#
loop_
_entity.id
_entity.type
_entity.pdbx_description
1 polymer ?
#
loop_
_entity_poly.entity_id
_entity_poly.type
_entity_poly.pdbx_seq_one_letter_code
_entity_poly.pdbx_strand_id
1 'polypeptide(L)'
;MSSLPIAFSAPLALIALALLPALWLILRVTPPRPRRIDFPPLKIMRDLVAKREMPAHTPWWLLALRMTVAALAILAVAGPVWNPVRDTAALRGPLLLVIDNGFGAATDWTERLAIAENRVAAAARDGRAVALVGLAEAPADIALSEPRAAVERLRAFSLQPHAPDRGAHLQRLEAFWRAQAQAETVWIADGLGLGGDEDFLARMRQEASAGRLSIHTSPADQLALAAPENLAGALTVKVLRPSLNAAASGQVRALDLKGLPLGDAPFVFGASELQTSARLTLPIEVRNAVSRLEITGERSSGAVALLDDRAKRRRVGIVSGTTADTAQPLLSPTYYVSRALSPFAEIREPRAGSIDPIGELLAQNLSVLVLADIGALDRDTADKVNAFIERGGVLLRFAGARLAAASDELTPVRLRRGGRTLGGGLSWETPRKLAPFNRESPFFGTQISDEIRVSRQILAEPEADLARKTWAALEDGTPVVTGERRGDGMLAMMHVTADTTWSNLPLSGLFVEMLRKIVALSGTDAAEAQAGDARIETLSPTRVLDGLGAFRSPPVTAQPVPRSFTGRAILAHPPGIYGPSDGTMAVNTLVPADNLAALDLASLGAPLLPVDQPVAKDIRPLLLVLALVLLVIDTLATLWLGGRLNIARRRAAPVTLLLALGFGLLALPQPLQAQQPAPVPAAPADQRPPIPRELFAAGAVTRLAYVVTGDKSVDEMSKAGLAGLNIVLGARTALEPGEAVGVDIARDELAFFPILYWPVVAGRPIPSAETLRKLEAYMKGGGLVIFDTRDAMSARPGGGATPEGDQLRRMLQTLDIPELEPIPRDHVLTKTFYILDNFVGRYDTGTTWVEILPPAGEDGRRPARAGDSVSPIVITSNDLASAWAVGRRGEALVPMSGSDPRQREMALRAGVNLVMYALTGNYKADQVHVPALLERLGQ
;
A
#
# COMPACT_ATOMS: atom_id res chain seq x y z
N MET A 1 -37.56 42.04 -32.59
CA MET A 1 -38.87 41.40 -32.39
C MET A 1 -38.79 39.93 -32.81
N SER A 2 -38.58 39.03 -31.86
CA SER A 2 -38.95 37.62 -31.99
C SER A 2 -38.89 37.00 -30.59
N SER A 3 -39.97 37.16 -29.81
CA SER A 3 -40.16 36.53 -28.50
C SER A 3 -40.49 35.03 -28.60
N LEU A 4 -40.45 34.46 -29.80
CA LEU A 4 -40.74 33.05 -30.07
C LEU A 4 -39.43 32.30 -30.30
N PRO A 5 -39.26 31.08 -29.72
CA PRO A 5 -38.04 30.27 -29.84
C PRO A 5 -37.93 29.56 -31.20
N ILE A 6 -38.20 30.26 -32.31
CA ILE A 6 -38.16 29.74 -33.68
C ILE A 6 -37.42 30.72 -34.59
N ALA A 7 -36.47 30.23 -35.39
CA ALA A 7 -35.88 30.94 -36.52
C ALA A 7 -36.04 30.16 -37.82
N PHE A 8 -35.95 30.84 -38.96
CA PHE A 8 -36.08 30.23 -40.30
C PHE A 8 -34.80 30.47 -41.10
N SER A 9 -34.24 29.41 -41.70
CA SER A 9 -33.06 29.49 -42.57
C SER A 9 -33.33 30.27 -43.88
N ALA A 10 -34.55 30.19 -44.40
CA ALA A 10 -34.98 30.88 -45.61
C ALA A 10 -36.31 31.62 -45.36
N PRO A 11 -36.29 32.75 -44.61
CA PRO A 11 -37.51 33.42 -44.17
C PRO A 11 -38.38 33.92 -45.33
N LEU A 12 -37.79 34.21 -46.50
CA LEU A 12 -38.53 34.62 -47.70
C LEU A 12 -39.48 33.52 -48.23
N ALA A 13 -39.20 32.24 -47.96
CA ALA A 13 -40.08 31.15 -48.36
C ALA A 13 -41.46 31.22 -47.66
N LEU A 14 -41.55 31.88 -46.49
CA LEU A 14 -42.81 32.07 -45.77
C LEU A 14 -43.81 32.94 -46.53
N ILE A 15 -43.35 33.76 -47.48
CA ILE A 15 -44.23 34.55 -48.36
C ILE A 15 -45.18 33.64 -49.14
N ALA A 16 -44.77 32.40 -49.46
CA ALA A 16 -45.63 31.44 -50.14
C ALA A 16 -46.89 31.07 -49.33
N LEU A 17 -46.91 31.25 -48.00
CA LEU A 17 -48.13 31.06 -47.19
C LEU A 17 -49.24 32.03 -47.61
N ALA A 18 -48.91 33.22 -48.13
CA ALA A 18 -49.89 34.18 -48.62
C ALA A 18 -50.60 33.72 -49.91
N LEU A 19 -50.09 32.71 -50.61
CA LEU A 19 -50.71 32.11 -51.80
C LEU A 19 -51.77 31.04 -51.45
N LEU A 20 -51.85 30.61 -50.19
CA LEU A 20 -52.80 29.59 -49.73
C LEU A 20 -54.28 29.95 -50.04
N PRO A 21 -54.78 31.18 -49.86
CA PRO A 21 -56.16 31.54 -50.22
C PRO A 21 -56.48 31.39 -51.71
N ALA A 22 -55.50 31.65 -52.59
CA ALA A 22 -55.66 31.43 -54.02
C ALA A 22 -55.75 29.93 -54.35
N LEU A 23 -54.92 29.12 -53.68
CA LEU A 23 -54.93 27.66 -53.80
C LEU A 23 -56.24 27.03 -53.30
N TRP A 24 -56.80 27.59 -52.21
CA TRP A 24 -58.14 27.26 -51.71
C TRP A 24 -59.23 27.51 -52.75
N LEU A 25 -59.15 28.63 -53.47
CA LEU A 25 -60.14 29.03 -54.47
C LEU A 25 -60.09 28.12 -55.71
N ILE A 26 -58.90 27.67 -56.12
CA ILE A 26 -58.69 26.70 -57.21
C ILE A 26 -59.20 25.31 -56.81
N LEU A 27 -58.91 24.85 -55.58
CA LEU A 27 -59.34 23.52 -55.10
C LEU A 27 -60.85 23.42 -54.81
N ARG A 28 -61.54 24.56 -54.60
CA ARG A 28 -62.98 24.63 -54.31
C ARG A 28 -63.85 24.45 -55.57
N VAL A 29 -63.27 24.61 -56.76
CA VAL A 29 -63.99 24.49 -58.03
C VAL A 29 -63.79 23.09 -58.62
N THR A 30 -64.77 22.21 -58.42
CA THR A 30 -64.95 21.05 -59.32
C THR A 30 -66.42 20.63 -59.37
N PRO A 31 -67.13 20.93 -60.48
CA PRO A 31 -68.33 20.17 -60.87
C PRO A 31 -68.24 19.71 -62.35
N PRO A 32 -69.20 18.90 -62.84
CA PRO A 32 -69.39 17.46 -62.61
C PRO A 32 -69.12 16.66 -63.91
N ARG A 33 -69.28 15.32 -63.92
CA ARG A 33 -69.57 14.58 -65.18
C ARG A 33 -70.90 13.83 -65.10
N PRO A 34 -71.97 14.36 -65.74
CA PRO A 34 -73.08 13.54 -66.24
C PRO A 34 -73.51 14.01 -67.66
N ARG A 35 -74.12 13.25 -68.58
CA ARG A 35 -74.72 11.89 -68.67
C ARG A 35 -74.49 11.36 -70.10
N ARG A 36 -74.69 10.05 -70.34
CA ARG A 36 -75.45 9.61 -71.52
C ARG A 36 -76.51 8.57 -71.13
N ILE A 37 -77.64 8.72 -71.81
CA ILE A 37 -78.91 7.98 -71.81
C ILE A 37 -78.79 6.95 -72.97
N ASP A 38 -79.56 5.88 -73.18
CA ASP A 38 -81.01 5.68 -73.12
C ASP A 38 -81.36 4.27 -72.59
N PHE A 39 -82.46 4.13 -71.84
CA PHE A 39 -83.21 2.88 -71.85
C PHE A 39 -84.70 3.08 -71.48
N PRO A 40 -85.64 2.36 -72.14
CA PRO A 40 -87.05 2.70 -72.24
C PRO A 40 -87.90 2.29 -71.02
N PRO A 41 -89.09 2.89 -70.86
CA PRO A 41 -89.89 2.82 -69.65
C PRO A 41 -90.79 1.57 -69.65
N LEU A 42 -91.33 1.23 -68.47
CA LEU A 42 -92.41 0.25 -68.23
C LEU A 42 -91.98 -1.16 -67.79
N LYS A 43 -91.25 -1.24 -66.67
CA LYS A 43 -91.61 -2.18 -65.58
C LYS A 43 -91.01 -1.71 -64.26
N ILE A 44 -91.67 -0.68 -63.75
CA ILE A 44 -91.89 -0.38 -62.34
C ILE A 44 -91.42 -1.50 -61.39
N MET A 45 -90.44 -1.13 -60.57
CA MET A 45 -90.43 -1.37 -59.13
C MET A 45 -90.52 -2.83 -58.67
N ARG A 46 -89.42 -3.58 -58.76
CA ARG A 46 -89.26 -4.70 -57.81
C ARG A 46 -87.95 -4.77 -57.05
N ASP A 47 -86.89 -4.08 -57.46
CA ASP A 47 -85.66 -4.00 -56.65
C ASP A 47 -85.22 -2.54 -56.50
N LEU A 48 -85.81 -1.84 -55.53
CA LEU A 48 -85.40 -0.52 -55.07
C LEU A 48 -84.03 -0.65 -54.35
N VAL A 49 -82.95 -0.64 -55.12
CA VAL A 49 -81.61 -0.40 -54.57
C VAL A 49 -81.46 1.10 -54.30
N ALA A 50 -81.19 1.44 -53.04
CA ALA A 50 -80.98 2.81 -52.59
C ALA A 50 -79.97 3.56 -53.48
N LYS A 51 -80.43 4.68 -54.07
CA LYS A 51 -79.57 5.66 -54.73
C LYS A 51 -78.60 6.23 -53.69
N ARG A 52 -77.31 5.97 -53.85
CA ARG A 52 -76.24 6.77 -53.23
C ARG A 52 -76.20 8.13 -53.94
N GLU A 53 -76.61 9.18 -53.24
CA GLU A 53 -76.27 10.55 -53.63
C GLU A 53 -74.77 10.75 -53.43
N MET A 54 -74.05 11.12 -54.50
CA MET A 54 -72.65 11.56 -54.38
C MET A 54 -72.62 13.06 -54.06
N PRO A 55 -71.76 13.51 -53.13
CA PRO A 55 -71.68 14.93 -52.77
C PRO A 55 -71.16 15.78 -53.94
N ALA A 56 -71.83 16.90 -54.20
CA ALA A 56 -71.56 17.82 -55.32
C ALA A 56 -70.33 18.74 -55.11
N HIS A 57 -69.72 18.72 -53.92
CA HIS A 57 -68.54 19.52 -53.57
C HIS A 57 -67.57 18.71 -52.71
N THR A 58 -66.27 18.96 -52.87
CA THR A 58 -65.25 18.49 -51.93
C THR A 58 -65.62 18.95 -50.52
N PRO A 59 -65.75 18.05 -49.53
CA PRO A 59 -66.02 18.43 -48.15
C PRO A 59 -65.01 19.48 -47.66
N TRP A 60 -65.49 20.52 -46.98
CA TRP A 60 -64.64 21.64 -46.54
C TRP A 60 -63.47 21.19 -45.65
N TRP A 61 -63.64 20.10 -44.90
CA TRP A 61 -62.59 19.52 -44.04
C TRP A 61 -61.44 18.88 -44.84
N LEU A 62 -61.72 18.27 -46.01
CA LEU A 62 -60.68 17.75 -46.90
C LEU A 62 -59.88 18.90 -47.52
N LEU A 63 -60.59 19.98 -47.84
CA LEU A 63 -59.95 21.17 -48.39
C LEU A 63 -59.06 21.83 -47.32
N ALA A 64 -59.54 21.94 -46.07
CA ALA A 64 -58.73 22.37 -44.94
C ALA A 64 -57.50 21.46 -44.70
N LEU A 65 -57.65 20.14 -44.80
CA LEU A 65 -56.54 19.19 -44.70
C LEU A 65 -55.45 19.46 -45.74
N ARG A 66 -55.83 19.64 -47.02
CA ARG A 66 -54.90 19.96 -48.12
C ARG A 66 -54.18 21.28 -47.91
N MET A 67 -54.90 22.30 -47.42
CA MET A 67 -54.31 23.59 -47.07
C MET A 67 -53.28 23.44 -45.96
N THR A 68 -53.55 22.62 -44.95
CA THR A 68 -52.60 22.31 -43.87
C THR A 68 -51.37 21.56 -44.37
N VAL A 69 -51.53 20.58 -45.26
CA VAL A 69 -50.40 19.88 -45.89
C VAL A 69 -49.50 20.85 -46.66
N ALA A 70 -50.10 21.73 -47.47
CA ALA A 70 -49.35 22.75 -48.21
C ALA A 70 -48.64 23.74 -47.27
N ALA A 71 -49.30 24.18 -46.20
CA ALA A 71 -48.69 25.05 -45.19
C ALA A 71 -47.50 24.39 -44.48
N LEU A 72 -47.62 23.11 -44.10
CA LEU A 72 -46.52 22.34 -43.49
C LEU A 72 -45.33 22.16 -44.44
N ALA A 73 -45.59 21.92 -45.73
CA ALA A 73 -44.54 21.83 -46.74
C ALA A 73 -43.81 23.17 -46.94
N ILE A 74 -44.56 24.29 -47.01
CA ILE A 74 -43.98 25.63 -47.11
C ILE A 74 -43.14 25.96 -45.86
N LEU A 75 -43.66 25.63 -44.67
CA LEU A 75 -42.93 25.78 -43.42
C LEU A 75 -41.66 24.92 -43.43
N ALA A 76 -41.71 23.65 -43.87
CA ALA A 76 -40.52 22.81 -43.97
C ALA A 76 -39.46 23.38 -44.94
N VAL A 77 -39.87 23.94 -46.07
CA VAL A 77 -38.96 24.58 -47.04
C VAL A 77 -38.31 25.84 -46.46
N ALA A 78 -39.02 26.61 -45.63
CA ALA A 78 -38.45 27.78 -44.93
C ALA A 78 -37.36 27.41 -43.90
N GLY A 79 -37.25 26.12 -43.55
CA GLY A 79 -36.26 25.57 -42.63
C GLY A 79 -36.34 26.12 -41.19
N PRO A 80 -37.40 25.77 -40.45
CA PRO A 80 -37.60 26.18 -39.07
C PRO A 80 -36.66 25.43 -38.14
N VAL A 81 -35.99 26.21 -37.30
CA VAL A 81 -35.11 25.74 -36.23
C VAL A 81 -35.72 26.17 -34.90
N TRP A 82 -35.98 25.20 -34.03
CA TRP A 82 -36.41 25.44 -32.66
C TRP A 82 -35.18 25.75 -31.79
N ASN A 83 -35.26 26.80 -30.97
CA ASN A 83 -34.20 27.23 -30.06
C ASN A 83 -32.83 27.43 -30.77
N PRO A 84 -32.76 28.36 -31.76
CA PRO A 84 -31.52 28.62 -32.48
C PRO A 84 -30.41 29.11 -31.53
N VAL A 85 -29.16 28.73 -31.82
CA VAL A 85 -27.98 29.20 -31.08
C VAL A 85 -27.94 30.73 -31.12
N ARG A 86 -27.78 31.37 -29.96
CA ARG A 86 -27.60 32.82 -29.89
C ARG A 86 -26.21 33.17 -30.43
N ASP A 87 -26.15 33.63 -31.67
CA ASP A 87 -24.88 34.09 -32.25
C ASP A 87 -24.44 35.40 -31.62
N THR A 88 -23.16 35.44 -31.23
CA THR A 88 -22.47 36.68 -30.88
C THR A 88 -21.68 37.10 -32.11
N ALA A 89 -22.19 38.14 -32.80
CA ALA A 89 -21.64 38.76 -34.01
C ALA A 89 -21.51 37.85 -35.26
N ALA A 90 -22.05 38.33 -36.39
CA ALA A 90 -21.94 37.68 -37.69
C ALA A 90 -20.53 37.82 -38.27
N LEU A 91 -19.56 37.03 -37.78
CA LEU A 91 -18.26 36.85 -38.42
C LEU A 91 -18.43 35.96 -39.66
N ARG A 92 -18.02 36.45 -40.84
CA ARG A 92 -18.17 35.76 -42.13
C ARG A 92 -17.01 34.80 -42.47
N GLY A 93 -15.97 34.73 -41.65
CA GLY A 93 -14.79 33.87 -41.87
C GLY A 93 -15.01 32.40 -41.46
N PRO A 94 -14.03 31.50 -41.66
CA PRO A 94 -14.16 30.09 -41.28
C PRO A 94 -14.31 29.89 -39.75
N LEU A 95 -14.80 28.72 -39.33
CA LEU A 95 -14.94 28.34 -37.92
C LEU A 95 -13.75 27.47 -37.48
N LEU A 96 -13.04 27.86 -36.44
CA LEU A 96 -12.06 27.05 -35.73
C LEU A 96 -12.67 26.55 -34.42
N LEU A 97 -12.78 25.23 -34.28
CA LEU A 97 -13.22 24.60 -33.05
C LEU A 97 -12.03 24.02 -32.30
N VAL A 98 -11.80 24.52 -31.09
CA VAL A 98 -10.75 24.05 -30.17
C VAL A 98 -11.44 23.31 -29.03
N ILE A 99 -11.09 22.04 -28.80
CA ILE A 99 -11.77 21.18 -27.82
C ILE A 99 -10.75 20.66 -26.81
N ASP A 100 -11.00 20.91 -25.52
CA ASP A 100 -10.33 20.20 -24.44
C ASP A 100 -10.90 18.77 -24.39
N ASN A 101 -10.14 17.79 -24.90
CA ASN A 101 -10.53 16.38 -24.92
C ASN A 101 -9.70 15.51 -23.96
N GLY A 102 -9.13 16.10 -22.90
CA GLY A 102 -8.42 15.38 -21.85
C GLY A 102 -9.33 14.88 -20.72
N PHE A 103 -8.74 14.38 -19.64
CA PHE A 103 -9.48 13.80 -18.51
C PHE A 103 -10.50 14.77 -17.87
N GLY A 104 -10.24 16.08 -17.96
CA GLY A 104 -11.08 17.14 -17.41
C GLY A 104 -12.48 17.20 -18.03
N ALA A 105 -12.58 16.81 -19.30
CA ALA A 105 -13.83 16.86 -20.06
C ALA A 105 -14.73 15.63 -19.88
N ALA A 106 -14.37 14.70 -18.98
CA ALA A 106 -15.02 13.40 -18.91
C ALA A 106 -16.49 13.45 -18.44
N THR A 107 -16.82 14.35 -17.52
CA THR A 107 -18.13 14.42 -16.86
C THR A 107 -19.25 14.83 -17.83
N ASP A 108 -18.95 15.73 -18.76
CA ASP A 108 -19.88 16.36 -19.72
C ASP A 108 -19.43 16.15 -21.19
N TRP A 109 -18.67 15.09 -21.46
CA TRP A 109 -18.08 14.81 -22.77
C TRP A 109 -19.13 14.74 -23.90
N THR A 110 -20.28 14.14 -23.60
CA THR A 110 -21.36 13.95 -24.58
C THR A 110 -21.98 15.29 -24.96
N GLU A 111 -22.20 16.16 -23.97
CA GLU A 111 -22.73 17.51 -24.12
C GLU A 111 -21.75 18.40 -24.92
N ARG A 112 -20.44 18.31 -24.63
CA ARG A 112 -19.39 19.01 -25.38
C ARG A 112 -19.38 18.63 -26.86
N LEU A 113 -19.48 17.34 -27.17
CA LEU A 113 -19.58 16.86 -28.55
C LEU A 113 -20.86 17.36 -29.23
N ALA A 114 -21.98 17.37 -28.53
CA ALA A 114 -23.24 17.90 -29.08
C ALA A 114 -23.14 19.41 -29.41
N ILE A 115 -22.48 20.19 -28.56
CA ILE A 115 -22.22 21.62 -28.82
C ILE A 115 -21.29 21.78 -30.03
N ALA A 116 -20.23 20.99 -30.11
CA ALA A 116 -19.32 20.95 -31.25
C ALA A 116 -20.08 20.67 -32.56
N GLU A 117 -20.89 19.61 -32.60
CA GLU A 117 -21.71 19.24 -33.76
C GLU A 117 -22.70 20.35 -34.14
N ASN A 118 -23.34 20.99 -33.15
CA ASN A 118 -24.27 22.09 -33.39
C ASN A 118 -23.56 23.32 -34.00
N ARG A 119 -22.34 23.63 -33.57
CA ARG A 119 -21.51 24.71 -34.14
C ARG A 119 -21.09 24.41 -35.57
N VAL A 120 -20.71 23.17 -35.85
CA VAL A 120 -20.41 22.73 -37.23
C VAL A 120 -21.65 22.78 -38.12
N ALA A 121 -22.82 22.37 -37.60
CA ALA A 121 -24.08 22.45 -38.32
C ALA A 121 -24.53 23.90 -38.59
N ALA A 122 -24.21 24.84 -37.69
CA ALA A 122 -24.41 26.27 -37.91
C ALA A 122 -23.50 26.79 -39.03
N ALA A 123 -22.19 26.50 -38.97
CA ALA A 123 -21.26 26.84 -40.03
C ALA A 123 -21.68 26.28 -41.40
N ALA A 124 -22.24 25.06 -41.43
CA ALA A 124 -22.77 24.45 -42.64
C ALA A 124 -23.95 25.22 -43.26
N ARG A 125 -24.85 25.79 -42.45
CA ARG A 125 -25.97 26.61 -42.93
C ARG A 125 -25.49 27.92 -43.55
N ASP A 126 -24.40 28.46 -43.02
CA ASP A 126 -23.81 29.72 -43.47
C ASP A 126 -22.77 29.52 -44.59
N GLY A 127 -22.51 28.29 -45.02
CA GLY A 127 -21.53 27.96 -46.07
C GLY A 127 -20.07 28.21 -45.67
N ARG A 128 -19.76 28.09 -44.37
CA ARG A 128 -18.42 28.36 -43.81
C ARG A 128 -17.61 27.07 -43.67
N ALA A 129 -16.33 27.12 -44.02
CA ALA A 129 -15.40 26.01 -43.78
C ALA A 129 -15.08 25.87 -42.28
N VAL A 130 -14.73 24.66 -41.84
CA VAL A 130 -14.51 24.31 -40.43
C VAL A 130 -13.13 23.66 -40.23
N ALA A 131 -12.42 24.07 -39.18
CA ALA A 131 -11.23 23.41 -38.67
C ALA A 131 -11.46 22.89 -37.24
N LEU A 132 -10.85 21.75 -36.90
CA LEU A 132 -11.04 21.06 -35.62
C LEU A 132 -9.67 20.76 -34.98
N VAL A 133 -9.54 21.04 -33.68
CA VAL A 133 -8.33 20.77 -32.89
C VAL A 133 -8.70 20.18 -31.53
N GLY A 134 -8.04 19.09 -31.15
CA GLY A 134 -8.14 18.47 -29.83
C GLY A 134 -6.86 18.75 -29.05
N LEU A 135 -6.99 19.35 -27.88
CA LEU A 135 -5.84 19.81 -27.10
C LEU A 135 -5.12 18.71 -26.31
N ALA A 136 -5.67 17.48 -26.28
CA ALA A 136 -5.01 16.28 -25.79
C ALA A 136 -4.59 15.33 -26.93
N GLU A 137 -4.56 15.80 -28.18
CA GLU A 137 -4.02 15.04 -29.33
C GLU A 137 -2.60 15.50 -29.66
N ALA A 138 -1.91 14.75 -30.54
CA ALA A 138 -0.62 15.20 -31.05
C ALA A 138 -0.82 16.50 -31.85
N PRO A 139 -0.03 17.55 -31.60
CA PRO A 139 -0.12 18.79 -32.37
C PRO A 139 0.10 18.54 -33.88
N ALA A 140 -0.92 18.84 -34.70
CA ALA A 140 -0.92 18.66 -36.15
C ALA A 140 -1.33 19.95 -36.88
N ASP A 141 -1.01 20.06 -38.16
CA ASP A 141 -1.39 21.22 -38.98
C ASP A 141 -2.91 21.37 -39.05
N ILE A 142 -3.38 22.60 -38.84
CA ILE A 142 -4.81 22.92 -38.75
C ILE A 142 -5.30 23.27 -40.15
N ALA A 143 -6.02 22.34 -40.78
CA ALA A 143 -6.58 22.51 -42.12
C ALA A 143 -8.08 22.81 -42.07
N LEU A 144 -8.54 23.66 -43.00
CA LEU A 144 -9.96 23.87 -43.25
C LEU A 144 -10.55 22.65 -43.95
N SER A 145 -11.75 22.27 -43.55
CA SER A 145 -12.51 21.16 -44.10
C SER A 145 -13.96 21.55 -44.35
N GLU A 146 -14.63 20.80 -45.22
CA GLU A 146 -16.07 20.91 -45.41
C GLU A 146 -16.81 20.50 -44.12
N PRO A 147 -17.90 21.17 -43.74
CA PRO A 147 -18.63 20.87 -42.50
C PRO A 147 -19.02 19.40 -42.34
N ARG A 148 -19.31 18.69 -43.43
CA ARG A 148 -19.63 17.26 -43.38
C ARG A 148 -18.44 16.41 -42.93
N ALA A 149 -17.24 16.68 -43.45
CA ALA A 149 -16.01 16.00 -43.04
C ALA A 149 -15.66 16.36 -41.59
N ALA A 150 -15.92 17.59 -41.15
CA ALA A 150 -15.76 17.99 -39.77
C ALA A 150 -16.68 17.20 -38.81
N VAL A 151 -17.97 16.99 -39.16
CA VAL A 151 -18.87 16.14 -38.36
C VAL A 151 -18.38 14.69 -38.29
N GLU A 152 -17.91 14.13 -39.41
CA GLU A 152 -17.35 12.77 -39.42
C GLU A 152 -16.11 12.65 -38.51
N ARG A 153 -15.22 13.66 -38.51
CA ARG A 153 -14.09 13.71 -37.59
C ARG A 153 -14.51 13.88 -36.13
N LEU A 154 -15.51 14.72 -35.84
CA LEU A 154 -16.04 14.89 -34.48
C LEU A 154 -16.62 13.58 -33.91
N ARG A 155 -17.24 12.75 -34.74
CA ARG A 155 -17.73 11.42 -34.32
C ARG A 155 -16.63 10.42 -34.03
N ALA A 156 -15.44 10.61 -34.60
CA ALA A 156 -14.25 9.81 -34.31
C ALA A 156 -13.42 10.37 -33.14
N PHE A 157 -13.80 11.53 -32.61
CA PHE A 157 -13.07 12.21 -31.54
C PHE A 157 -13.23 11.48 -30.22
N SER A 158 -12.11 11.12 -29.59
CA SER A 158 -12.12 10.36 -28.34
C SER A 158 -11.64 11.20 -27.16
N LEU A 159 -12.27 10.98 -26.01
CA LEU A 159 -11.80 11.47 -24.73
C LEU A 159 -10.47 10.77 -24.36
N GLN A 160 -9.44 11.58 -24.12
CA GLN A 160 -8.10 11.13 -23.80
C GLN A 160 -7.91 11.01 -22.28
N PRO A 161 -7.10 10.04 -21.82
CA PRO A 161 -6.91 9.78 -20.40
C PRO A 161 -5.88 10.69 -19.71
N HIS A 162 -5.35 11.70 -20.40
CA HIS A 162 -4.30 12.58 -19.88
C HIS A 162 -4.75 14.04 -19.99
N ALA A 163 -4.00 14.93 -19.34
CA ALA A 163 -4.26 16.36 -19.41
C ALA A 163 -3.96 16.93 -20.81
N PRO A 164 -4.71 17.93 -21.30
CA PRO A 164 -4.37 18.60 -22.55
C PRO A 164 -3.05 19.37 -22.43
N ASP A 165 -2.23 19.34 -23.49
CA ASP A 165 -0.99 20.11 -23.59
C ASP A 165 -1.25 21.38 -24.42
N ARG A 166 -1.96 22.34 -23.81
CA ARG A 166 -2.43 23.54 -24.50
C ARG A 166 -1.30 24.36 -25.11
N GLY A 167 -0.13 24.40 -24.44
CA GLY A 167 1.07 25.09 -24.91
C GLY A 167 1.63 24.50 -26.21
N ALA A 168 1.65 23.17 -26.35
CA ALA A 168 2.18 22.50 -27.54
C ALA A 168 1.38 22.79 -28.84
N HIS A 169 0.11 23.19 -28.72
CA HIS A 169 -0.74 23.59 -29.85
C HIS A 169 -0.58 25.06 -30.26
N LEU A 170 0.02 25.90 -29.43
CA LEU A 170 0.03 27.36 -29.61
C LEU A 170 0.64 27.79 -30.96
N GLN A 171 1.79 27.20 -31.33
CA GLN A 171 2.47 27.53 -32.59
C GLN A 171 1.59 27.27 -33.83
N ARG A 172 0.81 26.18 -33.81
CA ARG A 172 -0.07 25.79 -34.92
C ARG A 172 -1.33 26.65 -34.96
N LEU A 173 -1.90 26.97 -33.81
CA LEU A 173 -3.01 27.90 -33.69
C LEU A 173 -2.62 29.30 -34.20
N GLU A 174 -1.44 29.78 -33.85
CA GLU A 174 -0.92 31.05 -34.38
C GLU A 174 -0.72 31.03 -35.90
N ALA A 175 -0.18 29.95 -36.45
CA ALA A 175 -0.04 29.80 -37.89
C ALA A 175 -1.41 29.86 -38.60
N PHE A 176 -2.42 29.20 -38.02
CA PHE A 176 -3.79 29.23 -38.54
C PHE A 176 -4.40 30.63 -38.47
N TRP A 177 -4.33 31.33 -37.34
CA TRP A 177 -4.87 32.68 -37.21
C TRP A 177 -4.17 33.69 -38.12
N ARG A 178 -2.86 33.53 -38.38
CA ARG A 178 -2.14 34.36 -39.37
C ARG A 178 -2.67 34.10 -40.80
N ALA A 179 -2.95 32.85 -41.15
CA ALA A 179 -3.49 32.49 -42.46
C ALA A 179 -4.98 32.87 -42.63
N GLN A 180 -5.76 32.84 -41.54
CA GLN A 180 -7.21 33.06 -41.53
C GLN A 180 -7.60 34.13 -40.52
N ALA A 181 -7.21 35.39 -40.76
CA ALA A 181 -7.38 36.50 -39.82
C ALA A 181 -8.84 36.83 -39.44
N GLN A 182 -9.82 36.36 -40.21
CA GLN A 182 -11.26 36.52 -39.94
C GLN A 182 -11.92 35.27 -39.34
N ALA A 183 -11.15 34.25 -38.97
CA ALA A 183 -11.70 33.02 -38.40
C ALA A 183 -12.37 33.26 -37.04
N GLU A 184 -13.57 32.72 -36.86
CA GLU A 184 -14.21 32.63 -35.55
C GLU A 184 -13.60 31.45 -34.78
N THR A 185 -13.18 31.67 -33.54
CA THR A 185 -12.66 30.62 -32.65
C THR A 185 -13.69 30.29 -31.59
N VAL A 186 -14.09 29.03 -31.51
CA VAL A 186 -14.93 28.48 -30.45
C VAL A 186 -14.08 27.52 -29.64
N TRP A 187 -13.86 27.83 -28.37
CA TRP A 187 -13.14 26.96 -27.44
C TRP A 187 -14.13 26.26 -26.51
N ILE A 188 -14.17 24.93 -26.55
CA ILE A 188 -14.92 24.09 -25.62
C ILE A 188 -13.95 23.65 -24.53
N ALA A 189 -13.94 24.40 -23.42
CA ALA A 189 -12.95 24.33 -22.35
C ALA A 189 -13.41 23.45 -21.18
N ASP A 190 -12.55 22.58 -20.67
CA ASP A 190 -12.86 21.75 -19.48
C ASP A 190 -12.83 22.55 -18.17
N GLY A 191 -12.25 23.75 -18.20
CA GLY A 191 -12.16 24.64 -17.05
C GLY A 191 -11.10 24.23 -16.03
N LEU A 192 -10.29 23.20 -16.31
CA LEU A 192 -9.26 22.67 -15.41
C LEU A 192 -7.84 22.97 -15.90
N GLY A 193 -6.98 23.30 -14.95
CA GLY A 193 -5.54 23.51 -15.17
C GLY A 193 -4.70 22.69 -14.20
N LEU A 194 -3.56 22.19 -14.70
CA LEU A 194 -2.50 21.55 -13.92
C LEU A 194 -1.21 22.40 -13.87
N GLY A 195 -1.33 23.70 -14.19
CA GLY A 195 -0.20 24.64 -14.33
C GLY A 195 0.42 24.63 -15.73
N GLY A 196 1.00 25.77 -16.12
CA GLY A 196 1.66 25.95 -17.44
C GLY A 196 0.75 26.44 -18.57
N ASP A 197 -0.51 26.81 -18.28
CA ASP A 197 -1.47 27.31 -19.27
C ASP A 197 -1.34 28.82 -19.57
N GLU A 198 -0.40 29.54 -18.93
CA GLU A 198 -0.33 31.01 -18.95
C GLU A 198 -0.19 31.60 -20.35
N ASP A 199 0.74 31.07 -21.16
CA ASP A 199 0.99 31.54 -22.53
C ASP A 199 -0.23 31.31 -23.44
N PHE A 200 -0.87 30.15 -23.29
CA PHE A 200 -2.08 29.80 -24.02
C PHE A 200 -3.23 30.76 -23.65
N LEU A 201 -3.48 30.97 -22.36
CA LEU A 201 -4.51 31.90 -21.88
C LEU A 201 -4.22 33.35 -22.30
N ALA A 202 -2.96 33.79 -22.25
CA ALA A 202 -2.56 35.11 -22.71
C ALA A 202 -2.86 35.31 -24.20
N ARG A 203 -2.60 34.30 -25.04
CA ARG A 203 -2.94 34.35 -26.46
C ARG A 203 -4.44 34.29 -26.71
N MET A 204 -5.19 33.47 -25.97
CA MET A 204 -6.66 33.42 -26.07
C MET A 204 -7.30 34.75 -25.68
N ARG A 205 -6.74 35.48 -24.70
CA ARG A 205 -7.15 36.84 -24.34
C ARG A 205 -6.99 37.83 -25.52
N GLN A 206 -5.96 37.67 -26.34
CA GLN A 206 -5.77 38.50 -27.55
C GLN A 206 -6.83 38.20 -28.62
N GLU A 207 -7.26 36.94 -28.77
CA GLU A 207 -8.35 36.58 -29.68
C GLU A 207 -9.73 37.04 -29.15
N ALA A 208 -9.90 37.03 -27.83
CA ALA A 208 -11.08 37.61 -27.17
C ALA A 208 -11.18 39.12 -27.39
N SER A 209 -10.08 39.87 -27.22
CA SER A 209 -10.08 41.32 -27.44
C SER A 209 -10.31 41.70 -28.90
N ALA A 210 -9.98 40.82 -29.84
CA ALA A 210 -10.32 40.96 -31.24
C ALA A 210 -11.78 40.60 -31.58
N GLY A 211 -12.58 40.18 -30.59
CA GLY A 211 -13.99 39.81 -30.76
C GLY A 211 -14.20 38.51 -31.53
N ARG A 212 -13.19 37.63 -31.61
CA ARG A 212 -13.23 36.38 -32.40
C ARG A 212 -13.32 35.11 -31.56
N LEU A 213 -13.26 35.21 -30.23
CA LEU A 213 -13.31 34.05 -29.34
C LEU A 213 -14.67 33.95 -28.64
N SER A 214 -15.25 32.74 -28.62
CA SER A 214 -16.29 32.37 -27.67
C SER A 214 -15.91 31.08 -26.95
N ILE A 215 -16.29 30.97 -25.68
CA ILE A 215 -15.88 29.85 -24.82
C ILE A 215 -17.11 29.13 -24.30
N HIS A 216 -17.19 27.82 -24.51
CA HIS A 216 -18.15 26.94 -23.85
C HIS A 216 -17.47 26.24 -22.68
N THR A 217 -17.99 26.39 -21.47
CA THR A 217 -17.41 25.77 -20.27
C THR A 217 -18.50 25.33 -19.28
N SER A 218 -18.18 24.30 -18.50
CA SER A 218 -18.93 23.89 -17.31
C SER A 218 -18.28 24.45 -16.05
N PRO A 219 -18.97 24.43 -14.89
CA PRO A 219 -18.32 24.65 -13.61
C PRO A 219 -17.17 23.65 -13.41
N ALA A 220 -16.02 24.13 -12.92
CA ALA A 220 -14.91 23.27 -12.52
C ALA A 220 -15.23 22.63 -11.16
N ASP A 221 -15.82 21.44 -11.18
CA ASP A 221 -16.23 20.67 -10.00
C ASP A 221 -15.69 19.22 -9.95
N GLN A 222 -15.02 18.76 -11.01
CA GLN A 222 -14.46 17.42 -11.09
C GLN A 222 -13.35 17.18 -10.05
N LEU A 223 -13.44 16.06 -9.33
CA LEU A 223 -12.43 15.63 -8.37
C LEU A 223 -11.34 14.79 -9.05
N ALA A 224 -10.13 14.81 -8.48
CA ALA A 224 -9.02 13.99 -8.95
C ALA A 224 -8.27 13.29 -7.80
N LEU A 225 -7.56 12.20 -8.12
CA LEU A 225 -6.68 11.49 -7.21
C LEU A 225 -5.21 11.67 -7.60
N ALA A 226 -4.36 11.85 -6.59
CA ALA A 226 -2.91 11.90 -6.74
C ALA A 226 -2.22 11.21 -5.56
N ALA A 227 -0.92 10.89 -5.71
CA ALA A 227 -0.09 10.35 -4.64
C ALA A 227 -0.70 9.15 -3.88
N PRO A 228 -1.03 8.03 -4.54
CA PRO A 228 -1.40 6.81 -3.83
C PRO A 228 -0.19 6.24 -3.09
N GLU A 229 -0.29 6.07 -1.78
CA GLU A 229 0.80 5.61 -0.92
C GLU A 229 0.33 4.50 0.03
N ASN A 230 1.03 3.37 0.05
CA ASN A 230 0.79 2.30 1.00
C ASN A 230 1.64 2.54 2.27
N LEU A 231 1.09 3.28 3.23
CA LEU A 231 1.74 3.63 4.49
C LEU A 231 1.59 2.51 5.55
N ALA A 232 2.28 2.69 6.68
CA ALA A 232 2.15 1.79 7.82
C ALA A 232 0.71 1.82 8.37
N GLY A 233 0.00 0.70 8.19
CA GLY A 233 -1.36 0.49 8.70
C GLY A 233 -2.50 1.03 7.84
N ALA A 234 -2.23 1.79 6.76
CA ALA A 234 -3.28 2.26 5.86
C ALA A 234 -2.76 2.59 4.46
N LEU A 235 -3.62 2.43 3.45
CA LEU A 235 -3.43 2.96 2.12
C LEU A 235 -4.01 4.38 2.07
N THR A 236 -3.22 5.36 1.65
CA THR A 236 -3.62 6.77 1.57
C THR A 236 -3.57 7.28 0.14
N VAL A 237 -4.47 8.19 -0.21
CA VAL A 237 -4.43 8.89 -1.50
C VAL A 237 -4.89 10.33 -1.33
N LYS A 238 -4.24 11.25 -2.03
CA LYS A 238 -4.61 12.66 -2.05
C LYS A 238 -5.83 12.85 -2.95
N VAL A 239 -6.86 13.50 -2.44
CA VAL A 239 -8.04 13.90 -3.21
C VAL A 239 -7.94 15.39 -3.47
N LEU A 240 -8.07 15.78 -4.74
CA LEU A 240 -7.95 17.16 -5.21
C LEU A 240 -9.30 17.67 -5.69
N ARG A 241 -9.59 18.95 -5.42
CA ARG A 241 -10.73 19.66 -6.00
C ARG A 241 -10.28 21.00 -6.62
N PRO A 242 -10.83 21.40 -7.77
CA PRO A 242 -10.42 22.61 -8.50
C PRO A 242 -10.91 23.92 -7.84
N SER A 243 -12.01 23.85 -7.09
CA SER A 243 -12.65 25.02 -6.47
C SER A 243 -13.40 24.63 -5.20
N LEU A 244 -13.77 25.62 -4.38
CA LEU A 244 -14.57 25.39 -3.17
C LEU A 244 -16.03 25.01 -3.44
N ASN A 245 -16.50 25.21 -4.68
CA ASN A 245 -17.85 24.83 -5.11
C ASN A 245 -17.96 23.34 -5.48
N ALA A 246 -16.82 22.68 -5.72
CA ALA A 246 -16.76 21.24 -5.95
C ALA A 246 -17.18 20.45 -4.70
N ALA A 247 -17.59 19.19 -4.88
CA ALA A 247 -18.07 18.34 -3.80
C ALA A 247 -17.09 18.31 -2.60
N ALA A 248 -17.60 18.64 -1.41
CA ALA A 248 -16.80 18.74 -0.19
C ALA A 248 -16.54 17.39 0.49
N SER A 249 -17.19 16.32 0.05
CA SER A 249 -17.01 14.97 0.60
C SER A 249 -17.40 13.91 -0.42
N GLY A 250 -16.88 12.70 -0.25
CA GLY A 250 -17.19 11.55 -1.09
C GLY A 250 -16.55 10.29 -0.55
N GLN A 251 -16.44 9.26 -1.40
CA GLN A 251 -15.76 8.02 -1.07
C GLN A 251 -14.72 7.65 -2.12
N VAL A 252 -13.59 7.11 -1.66
CA VAL A 252 -12.60 6.44 -2.48
C VAL A 252 -12.75 4.94 -2.30
N ARG A 253 -12.76 4.23 -3.42
CA ARG A 253 -12.83 2.76 -3.50
C ARG A 253 -11.49 2.18 -3.91
N ALA A 254 -11.08 1.10 -3.24
CA ALA A 254 -9.95 0.27 -3.63
C ALA A 254 -10.40 -0.95 -4.42
N LEU A 255 -9.69 -1.22 -5.52
CA LEU A 255 -9.95 -2.32 -6.45
C LEU A 255 -8.67 -3.12 -6.70
N ASP A 256 -8.82 -4.42 -6.91
CA ASP A 256 -7.78 -5.26 -7.47
C ASP A 256 -7.64 -5.07 -9.01
N LEU A 257 -6.70 -5.79 -9.63
CA LEU A 257 -6.44 -5.71 -11.07
C LEU A 257 -7.59 -6.27 -11.93
N LYS A 258 -8.53 -7.02 -11.32
CA LYS A 258 -9.72 -7.58 -11.96
C LYS A 258 -10.96 -6.70 -11.75
N GLY A 259 -10.86 -5.62 -10.97
CA GLY A 259 -11.97 -4.73 -10.65
C GLY A 259 -12.84 -5.21 -9.48
N LEU A 260 -12.35 -6.12 -8.64
CA LEU A 260 -13.03 -6.54 -7.42
C LEU A 260 -12.87 -5.46 -6.34
N PRO A 261 -13.96 -4.96 -5.71
CA PRO A 261 -13.87 -4.01 -4.60
C PRO A 261 -13.25 -4.69 -3.37
N LEU A 262 -12.19 -4.09 -2.86
CA LEU A 262 -11.44 -4.54 -1.68
C LEU A 262 -11.76 -3.73 -0.42
N GLY A 263 -12.25 -2.50 -0.59
CA GLY A 263 -12.68 -1.63 0.50
C GLY A 263 -12.96 -0.20 0.05
N ASP A 264 -13.64 0.57 0.91
CA ASP A 264 -14.01 1.96 0.68
C ASP A 264 -13.52 2.83 1.86
N ALA A 265 -13.16 4.09 1.60
CA ALA A 265 -12.91 5.08 2.65
C ALA A 265 -13.53 6.44 2.30
N PRO A 266 -14.10 7.14 3.29
CA PRO A 266 -14.59 8.49 3.08
C PRO A 266 -13.43 9.49 2.99
N PHE A 267 -13.68 10.61 2.31
CA PHE A 267 -12.88 11.82 2.39
C PHE A 267 -13.78 13.02 2.62
N VAL A 268 -13.24 14.03 3.31
CA VAL A 268 -13.91 15.30 3.56
C VAL A 268 -12.87 16.41 3.43
N PHE A 269 -13.21 17.47 2.71
CA PHE A 269 -12.39 18.68 2.60
C PHE A 269 -12.68 19.63 3.75
N GLY A 270 -11.64 20.27 4.30
CA GLY A 270 -11.82 21.46 5.14
C GLY A 270 -12.50 22.60 4.38
N ALA A 271 -13.14 23.52 5.10
CA ALA A 271 -13.97 24.59 4.53
C ALA A 271 -13.28 25.41 3.42
N SER A 272 -11.96 25.61 3.53
CA SER A 272 -11.15 26.38 2.57
C SER A 272 -10.02 25.56 1.91
N GLU A 273 -10.05 24.23 2.03
CA GLU A 273 -8.98 23.37 1.53
C GLU A 273 -9.31 22.82 0.13
N LEU A 274 -8.38 22.88 -0.81
CA LEU A 274 -8.54 22.30 -2.16
C LEU A 274 -7.95 20.88 -2.28
N GLN A 275 -7.39 20.37 -1.19
CA GLN A 275 -6.80 19.04 -1.10
C GLN A 275 -7.18 18.41 0.23
N THR A 276 -7.43 17.11 0.23
CA THR A 276 -7.60 16.29 1.43
C THR A 276 -6.98 14.91 1.18
N SER A 277 -7.04 14.00 2.15
CA SER A 277 -6.55 12.63 2.02
C SER A 277 -7.64 11.63 2.41
N ALA A 278 -7.82 10.60 1.59
CA ALA A 278 -8.61 9.43 1.95
C ALA A 278 -7.69 8.37 2.57
N ARG A 279 -8.12 7.75 3.69
CA ARG A 279 -7.33 6.75 4.42
C ARG A 279 -8.09 5.42 4.50
N LEU A 280 -7.58 4.41 3.80
CA LEU A 280 -8.13 3.06 3.76
C LEU A 280 -7.38 2.15 4.72
N THR A 281 -8.01 1.82 5.84
CA THR A 281 -7.46 0.89 6.83
C THR A 281 -7.83 -0.55 6.45
N LEU A 282 -6.98 -1.19 5.67
CA LEU A 282 -7.14 -2.58 5.23
C LEU A 282 -5.99 -3.45 5.76
N PRO A 283 -6.19 -4.78 5.95
CA PRO A 283 -5.09 -5.72 6.20
C PRO A 283 -4.05 -5.68 5.07
N ILE A 284 -2.77 -5.95 5.37
CA ILE A 284 -1.68 -5.80 4.39
C ILE A 284 -1.82 -6.73 3.19
N GLU A 285 -2.40 -7.93 3.37
CA GLU A 285 -2.75 -8.86 2.28
C GLU A 285 -3.63 -8.16 1.25
N VAL A 286 -4.65 -7.45 1.75
CA VAL A 286 -5.63 -6.74 0.93
C VAL A 286 -5.00 -5.48 0.35
N ARG A 287 -4.23 -4.71 1.13
CA ARG A 287 -3.52 -3.51 0.64
C ARG A 287 -2.58 -3.84 -0.51
N ASN A 288 -1.81 -4.93 -0.41
CA ASN A 288 -0.89 -5.36 -1.47
C ASN A 288 -1.60 -5.93 -2.70
N ALA A 289 -2.89 -6.26 -2.60
CA ALA A 289 -3.72 -6.66 -3.73
C ALA A 289 -4.38 -5.45 -4.44
N VAL A 290 -4.39 -4.26 -3.82
CA VAL A 290 -4.93 -3.05 -4.44
C VAL A 290 -4.01 -2.61 -5.58
N SER A 291 -4.57 -2.50 -6.78
CA SER A 291 -3.87 -1.94 -7.95
C SER A 291 -4.48 -0.61 -8.40
N ARG A 292 -5.68 -0.28 -7.93
CA ARG A 292 -6.47 0.87 -8.38
C ARG A 292 -7.26 1.46 -7.22
N LEU A 293 -7.20 2.78 -7.10
CA LEU A 293 -8.05 3.62 -6.28
C LEU A 293 -8.90 4.48 -7.21
N GLU A 294 -10.19 4.65 -6.91
CA GLU A 294 -11.08 5.50 -7.68
C GLU A 294 -12.06 6.27 -6.78
N ILE A 295 -12.50 7.44 -7.22
CA ILE A 295 -13.58 8.18 -6.53
C ILE A 295 -14.92 7.63 -6.98
N THR A 296 -15.74 7.17 -6.03
CA THR A 296 -17.06 6.62 -6.31
C THR A 296 -17.97 7.71 -6.89
N GLY A 297 -18.52 7.45 -8.07
CA GLY A 297 -19.42 8.37 -8.76
C GLY A 297 -18.73 9.27 -9.78
N GLU A 298 -17.38 9.32 -9.79
CA GLU A 298 -16.63 10.11 -10.78
C GLU A 298 -15.97 9.26 -11.86
N ARG A 299 -16.35 9.53 -13.10
CA ARG A 299 -15.94 8.74 -14.28
C ARG A 299 -14.90 9.49 -15.09
N SER A 300 -13.69 9.58 -14.54
CA SER A 300 -12.54 10.22 -15.20
C SER A 300 -11.26 9.45 -14.89
N SER A 301 -10.34 9.40 -15.84
CA SER A 301 -8.96 8.95 -15.58
C SER A 301 -8.23 9.81 -14.54
N GLY A 302 -8.63 11.07 -14.35
CA GLY A 302 -8.11 11.92 -13.27
C GLY A 302 -8.63 11.52 -11.88
N ALA A 303 -9.80 10.88 -11.80
CA ALA A 303 -10.39 10.37 -10.57
C ALA A 303 -9.87 8.97 -10.20
N VAL A 304 -8.87 8.46 -10.91
CA VAL A 304 -8.26 7.14 -10.72
C VAL A 304 -6.78 7.29 -10.39
N ALA A 305 -6.32 6.60 -9.35
CA ALA A 305 -4.92 6.47 -9.02
C ALA A 305 -4.52 4.98 -8.98
N LEU A 306 -3.49 4.63 -9.73
CA LEU A 306 -2.96 3.27 -9.87
C LEU A 306 -1.78 3.06 -8.90
N LEU A 307 -1.72 1.85 -8.34
CA LEU A 307 -0.62 1.36 -7.53
C LEU A 307 0.19 0.31 -8.29
N ASP A 308 1.48 0.25 -7.99
CA ASP A 308 2.42 -0.67 -8.60
C ASP A 308 3.14 -1.55 -7.56
N ASP A 309 4.06 -2.39 -8.02
CA ASP A 309 4.77 -3.29 -7.12
C ASP A 309 5.71 -2.59 -6.14
N ARG A 310 6.11 -1.33 -6.39
CA ARG A 310 6.90 -0.55 -5.43
C ARG A 310 6.07 -0.12 -4.23
N ALA A 311 4.77 0.04 -4.44
CA ALA A 311 3.84 0.33 -3.36
C ALA A 311 3.49 -0.90 -2.51
N LYS A 312 3.88 -2.12 -2.90
CA LYS A 312 3.67 -3.31 -2.05
C LYS A 312 4.63 -3.28 -0.85
N ARG A 313 4.08 -3.38 0.36
CA ARG A 313 4.89 -3.50 1.58
C ARG A 313 5.22 -4.95 1.87
N ARG A 314 6.46 -5.22 2.25
CA ARG A 314 6.91 -6.56 2.71
C ARG A 314 6.70 -6.71 4.21
N ARG A 315 6.38 -7.92 4.65
CA ARG A 315 6.36 -8.25 6.08
C ARG A 315 7.74 -8.69 6.52
N VAL A 316 8.26 -8.05 7.56
CA VAL A 316 9.55 -8.37 8.14
C VAL A 316 9.34 -8.80 9.58
N GLY A 317 9.71 -10.03 9.89
CA GLY A 317 9.79 -10.53 11.26
C GLY A 317 11.15 -10.23 11.84
N ILE A 318 11.23 -9.67 13.05
CA ILE A 318 12.49 -9.42 13.74
C ILE A 318 12.50 -10.22 15.04
N VAL A 319 13.55 -11.01 15.24
CA VAL A 319 13.83 -11.73 16.50
C VAL A 319 15.23 -11.34 16.97
N SER A 320 15.37 -11.06 18.27
CA SER A 320 16.67 -10.79 18.90
C SER A 320 16.99 -11.88 19.93
N GLY A 321 18.27 -12.20 20.07
CA GLY A 321 18.78 -13.09 21.14
C GLY A 321 19.01 -12.38 22.47
N THR A 322 19.01 -11.04 22.49
CA THR A 322 19.15 -10.23 23.72
C THR A 322 17.94 -10.40 24.64
N THR A 323 18.17 -10.48 25.95
CA THR A 323 17.12 -10.34 26.97
C THR A 323 16.32 -9.07 26.71
N ALA A 324 15.00 -9.12 26.94
CA ALA A 324 14.11 -7.99 26.71
C ALA A 324 14.37 -6.89 27.77
N ASP A 325 15.47 -6.15 27.65
CA ASP A 325 15.75 -5.04 28.54
C ASP A 325 14.88 -3.84 28.14
N THR A 326 13.65 -3.83 28.63
CA THR A 326 12.67 -2.75 28.41
C THR A 326 13.12 -1.42 29.00
N ALA A 327 14.19 -1.39 29.81
CA ALA A 327 14.66 -0.18 30.48
C ALA A 327 15.50 0.73 29.57
N GLN A 328 16.16 0.20 28.54
CA GLN A 328 17.02 0.99 27.62
C GLN A 328 16.81 0.64 26.13
N PRO A 329 15.67 1.06 25.53
CA PRO A 329 15.32 0.70 24.14
C PRO A 329 16.36 1.11 23.08
N LEU A 330 17.12 2.19 23.34
CA LEU A 330 18.12 2.71 22.40
C LEU A 330 19.36 1.80 22.27
N LEU A 331 19.56 0.84 23.18
CA LEU A 331 20.65 -0.13 23.09
C LEU A 331 20.21 -1.44 22.43
N SER A 332 18.92 -1.59 22.11
CA SER A 332 18.39 -2.84 21.54
C SER A 332 18.72 -2.97 20.05
N PRO A 333 19.25 -4.13 19.59
CA PRO A 333 19.39 -4.42 18.17
C PRO A 333 18.07 -4.29 17.39
N THR A 334 16.96 -4.73 17.99
CA THR A 334 15.62 -4.66 17.40
C THR A 334 15.20 -3.22 17.12
N TYR A 335 15.56 -2.26 17.98
CA TYR A 335 15.20 -0.86 17.83
C TYR A 335 15.73 -0.26 16.52
N TYR A 336 17.02 -0.44 16.24
CA TYR A 336 17.66 0.10 15.04
C TYR A 336 17.11 -0.52 13.76
N VAL A 337 16.97 -1.84 13.72
CA VAL A 337 16.41 -2.55 12.56
C VAL A 337 14.96 -2.15 12.33
N SER A 338 14.12 -2.14 13.38
CA SER A 338 12.71 -1.76 13.29
C SER A 338 12.55 -0.31 12.81
N ARG A 339 13.33 0.63 13.36
CA ARG A 339 13.32 2.03 12.92
C ARG A 339 13.75 2.19 11.47
N ALA A 340 14.83 1.53 11.07
CA ALA A 340 15.33 1.58 9.70
C ALA A 340 14.30 1.02 8.71
N LEU A 341 13.62 -0.09 9.04
CA LEU A 341 12.69 -0.78 8.15
C LEU A 341 11.27 -0.19 8.12
N SER A 342 10.82 0.46 9.20
CA SER A 342 9.45 0.98 9.36
C SER A 342 8.91 1.83 8.18
N PRO A 343 9.72 2.64 7.46
CA PRO A 343 9.22 3.44 6.34
C PRO A 343 8.81 2.60 5.13
N PHE A 344 9.30 1.36 4.98
CA PHE A 344 9.13 0.55 3.78
C PHE A 344 8.62 -0.89 4.03
N ALA A 345 8.56 -1.33 5.28
CA ALA A 345 8.07 -2.66 5.65
C ALA A 345 7.04 -2.59 6.78
N GLU A 346 6.26 -3.67 6.93
CA GLU A 346 5.45 -3.90 8.13
C GLU A 346 6.24 -4.82 9.07
N ILE A 347 6.54 -4.31 10.25
CA ILE A 347 7.39 -4.99 11.23
C ILE A 347 6.52 -5.88 12.12
N ARG A 348 6.98 -7.12 12.32
CA ARG A 348 6.41 -8.07 13.26
C ARG A 348 7.48 -8.48 14.26
N GLU A 349 7.12 -8.43 15.53
CA GLU A 349 7.95 -8.92 16.63
C GLU A 349 7.18 -10.05 17.33
N PRO A 350 7.88 -11.07 17.86
CA PRO A 350 7.23 -12.15 18.59
C PRO A 350 6.61 -11.62 19.87
N ARG A 351 5.62 -12.35 20.41
CA ARG A 351 5.05 -12.00 21.72
C ARG A 351 6.11 -12.13 22.81
N ALA A 352 6.07 -11.24 23.79
CA ALA A 352 6.92 -11.34 24.97
C ALA A 352 6.69 -12.71 25.66
N GLY A 353 7.78 -13.43 25.94
CA GLY A 353 7.74 -14.77 26.54
C GLY A 353 7.35 -15.92 25.60
N SER A 354 7.38 -15.71 24.27
CA SER A 354 7.11 -16.78 23.29
C SER A 354 8.16 -17.91 23.39
N ILE A 355 7.69 -19.16 23.41
CA ILE A 355 8.54 -20.38 23.47
C ILE A 355 9.08 -20.74 22.08
N ASP A 356 8.41 -20.32 21.01
CA ASP A 356 8.84 -20.49 19.61
C ASP A 356 8.68 -19.16 18.85
N PRO A 357 9.52 -18.14 19.13
CA PRO A 357 9.38 -16.82 18.53
C PRO A 357 9.55 -16.86 17.01
N ILE A 358 10.43 -17.73 16.50
CA ILE A 358 10.68 -17.87 15.05
C ILE A 358 9.50 -18.58 14.38
N GLY A 359 9.01 -19.70 14.94
CA GLY A 359 7.85 -20.41 14.41
C GLY A 359 6.57 -19.56 14.41
N GLU A 360 6.31 -18.79 15.48
CA GLU A 360 5.19 -17.85 15.56
C GLU A 360 5.22 -16.83 14.43
N LEU A 361 6.40 -16.27 14.16
CA LEU A 361 6.61 -15.30 13.11
C LEU A 361 6.46 -15.91 11.71
N LEU A 362 7.06 -17.07 11.47
CA LEU A 362 6.96 -17.77 10.18
C LEU A 362 5.50 -18.12 9.82
N ALA A 363 4.64 -18.39 10.81
CA ALA A 363 3.21 -18.63 10.60
C ALA A 363 2.44 -17.39 10.08
N GLN A 364 3.02 -16.18 10.14
CA GLN A 364 2.39 -14.92 9.73
C GLN A 364 2.67 -14.52 8.26
N ASN A 365 3.13 -15.46 7.42
CA ASN A 365 3.47 -15.24 6.00
C ASN A 365 4.46 -14.09 5.80
N LEU A 366 5.62 -14.19 6.46
CA LEU A 366 6.70 -13.22 6.30
C LEU A 366 7.33 -13.27 4.92
N SER A 367 7.89 -12.15 4.50
CA SER A 367 8.73 -12.04 3.31
C SER A 367 10.22 -12.06 3.68
N VAL A 368 10.54 -11.50 4.85
CA VAL A 368 11.89 -11.43 5.40
C VAL A 368 11.85 -11.81 6.89
N LEU A 369 12.83 -12.61 7.31
CA LEU A 369 13.10 -12.91 8.71
C LEU A 369 14.46 -12.31 9.07
N VAL A 370 14.50 -11.51 10.14
CA VAL A 370 15.72 -10.91 10.67
C VAL A 370 16.03 -11.54 12.02
N LEU A 371 17.24 -12.10 12.17
CA LEU A 371 17.74 -12.66 13.42
C LEU A 371 18.91 -11.80 13.91
N ALA A 372 18.71 -11.08 15.01
CA ALA A 372 19.72 -10.21 15.61
C ALA A 372 20.42 -10.91 16.80
N ASP A 373 21.71 -11.20 16.65
CA ASP A 373 22.53 -11.89 17.65
C ASP A 373 21.87 -13.15 18.25
N ILE A 374 21.36 -14.03 17.38
CA ILE A 374 20.89 -15.35 17.78
C ILE A 374 21.98 -16.36 17.46
N GLY A 375 22.31 -17.20 18.44
CA GLY A 375 23.27 -18.30 18.29
C GLY A 375 22.76 -19.45 17.40
N ALA A 376 23.26 -20.65 17.67
CA ALA A 376 22.86 -21.86 16.94
C ALA A 376 21.39 -22.22 17.23
N LEU A 377 20.60 -22.39 16.17
CA LEU A 377 19.21 -22.83 16.27
C LEU A 377 19.11 -24.36 16.49
N ASP A 378 18.06 -24.79 17.18
CA ASP A 378 17.72 -26.21 17.25
C ASP A 378 17.26 -26.74 15.88
N ARG A 379 17.30 -28.07 15.71
CA ARG A 379 17.02 -28.71 14.41
C ARG A 379 15.63 -28.40 13.86
N ASP A 380 14.59 -28.42 14.68
CA ASP A 380 13.22 -28.16 14.23
C ASP A 380 13.06 -26.72 13.75
N THR A 381 13.62 -25.77 14.49
CA THR A 381 13.63 -24.35 14.08
C THR A 381 14.46 -24.14 12.82
N ALA A 382 15.63 -24.77 12.72
CA ALA A 382 16.49 -24.66 11.54
C ALA A 382 15.80 -25.19 10.28
N ASP A 383 15.09 -26.32 10.37
CA ASP A 383 14.33 -26.91 9.27
C ASP A 383 13.18 -25.98 8.81
N LYS A 384 12.45 -25.37 9.74
CA LYS A 384 11.40 -24.37 9.43
C LYS A 384 11.98 -23.16 8.70
N VAL A 385 13.14 -22.66 9.13
CA VAL A 385 13.81 -21.51 8.51
C VAL A 385 14.36 -21.88 7.13
N ASN A 386 14.95 -23.07 6.95
CA ASN A 386 15.37 -23.56 5.64
C ASN A 386 14.18 -23.66 4.67
N ALA A 387 13.06 -24.25 5.09
CA ALA A 387 11.85 -24.33 4.28
C ALA A 387 11.22 -22.96 3.96
N PHE A 388 11.46 -21.94 4.80
CA PHE A 388 11.09 -20.56 4.51
C PHE A 388 11.97 -19.95 3.42
N ILE A 389 13.29 -20.14 3.50
CA ILE A 389 14.25 -19.64 2.50
C ILE A 389 14.01 -20.36 1.16
N GLU A 390 13.83 -21.68 1.15
CA GLU A 390 13.59 -22.46 -0.06
C GLU A 390 12.35 -21.99 -0.84
N ARG A 391 11.32 -21.48 -0.14
CA ARG A 391 10.09 -20.92 -0.74
C ARG A 391 10.20 -19.45 -1.15
N GLY A 392 11.40 -18.88 -1.26
CA GLY A 392 11.62 -17.49 -1.68
C GLY A 392 11.75 -16.48 -0.54
N GLY A 393 11.81 -16.93 0.71
CA GLY A 393 12.03 -16.08 1.87
C GLY A 393 13.44 -15.50 1.94
N VAL A 394 13.61 -14.33 2.56
CA VAL A 394 14.94 -13.76 2.85
C VAL A 394 15.25 -13.90 4.33
N LEU A 395 16.35 -14.58 4.67
CA LEU A 395 16.91 -14.58 6.02
C LEU A 395 18.05 -13.57 6.09
N LEU A 396 17.94 -12.60 7.00
CA LEU A 396 19.02 -11.67 7.35
C LEU A 396 19.48 -11.93 8.78
N ARG A 397 20.75 -12.32 8.95
CA ARG A 397 21.36 -12.49 10.28
C ARG A 397 22.29 -11.31 10.60
N PHE A 398 22.27 -10.87 11.85
CA PHE A 398 23.29 -9.99 12.39
C PHE A 398 24.20 -10.78 13.32
N ALA A 399 25.49 -10.51 13.22
CA ALA A 399 26.48 -11.03 14.15
C ALA A 399 26.29 -10.45 15.56
N GLY A 400 26.88 -11.11 16.53
CA GLY A 400 26.96 -10.66 17.92
C GLY A 400 27.65 -11.71 18.77
N ALA A 401 27.62 -11.54 20.09
CA ALA A 401 28.38 -12.39 21.00
C ALA A 401 27.87 -13.84 21.00
N ARG A 402 26.54 -14.03 20.90
CA ARG A 402 25.91 -15.37 20.92
C ARG A 402 26.23 -16.15 19.65
N LEU A 403 26.13 -15.50 18.49
CA LEU A 403 26.49 -16.13 17.22
C LEU A 403 28.00 -16.44 17.11
N ALA A 404 28.85 -15.62 17.75
CA ALA A 404 30.29 -15.88 17.81
C ALA A 404 30.65 -17.08 18.71
N ALA A 405 29.86 -17.32 19.77
CA ALA A 405 30.05 -18.43 20.70
C ALA A 405 29.55 -19.76 20.11
N ALA A 406 28.38 -19.75 19.44
CA ALA A 406 27.80 -20.91 18.78
C ALA A 406 27.13 -20.53 17.46
N SER A 407 27.61 -21.10 16.35
CA SER A 407 27.07 -20.89 15.00
C SER A 407 26.41 -22.15 14.45
N ASP A 408 25.43 -21.97 13.56
CA ASP A 408 24.72 -23.02 12.81
C ASP A 408 25.05 -22.97 11.30
N GLU A 409 24.35 -23.76 10.48
CA GLU A 409 24.48 -23.79 9.01
C GLU A 409 23.64 -22.74 8.27
N LEU A 410 22.93 -21.88 9.01
CA LEU A 410 22.10 -20.80 8.46
C LEU A 410 22.92 -19.51 8.32
N THR A 411 24.16 -19.63 7.86
CA THR A 411 25.04 -18.51 7.50
C THR A 411 25.54 -18.70 6.06
N PRO A 412 25.78 -17.61 5.29
CA PRO A 412 26.27 -17.73 3.90
C PRO A 412 27.69 -18.32 3.81
N VAL A 413 28.46 -18.19 4.88
CA VAL A 413 29.88 -18.56 4.96
C VAL A 413 30.16 -19.21 6.31
N ARG A 414 31.18 -20.07 6.37
CA ARG A 414 31.64 -20.63 7.63
C ARG A 414 32.30 -19.54 8.47
N LEU A 415 31.97 -19.51 9.76
CA LEU A 415 32.43 -18.47 10.68
C LEU A 415 33.63 -18.97 11.47
N ARG A 416 34.66 -18.13 11.61
CA ARG A 416 35.76 -18.39 12.52
C ARG A 416 35.28 -18.25 13.96
N ARG A 417 35.72 -19.16 14.84
CA ARG A 417 35.46 -19.04 16.28
C ARG A 417 36.22 -17.85 16.85
N GLY A 418 35.52 -17.05 17.65
CA GLY A 418 36.04 -15.80 18.21
C GLY A 418 35.92 -14.64 17.24
N GLY A 419 35.55 -13.46 17.76
CA GLY A 419 35.47 -12.23 16.98
C GLY A 419 36.84 -11.55 16.83
N ARG A 420 36.98 -10.69 15.81
CA ARG A 420 38.09 -9.73 15.70
C ARG A 420 37.69 -8.43 16.37
N THR A 421 38.47 -7.98 17.34
CA THR A 421 38.36 -6.64 17.94
C THR A 421 39.42 -5.72 17.34
N LEU A 422 38.99 -4.50 17.01
CA LEU A 422 39.77 -3.42 16.41
C LEU A 422 39.70 -2.22 17.36
N GLY A 423 40.83 -1.75 17.85
CA GLY A 423 40.92 -0.51 18.65
C GLY A 423 40.69 -0.67 20.15
N GLY A 424 40.78 -1.89 20.70
CA GLY A 424 40.77 -2.07 22.17
C GLY A 424 42.10 -1.68 22.82
N GLY A 425 42.13 -1.40 24.13
CA GLY A 425 43.35 -0.98 24.85
C GLY A 425 44.54 -1.96 24.84
N LEU A 426 44.36 -3.18 24.31
CA LEU A 426 45.40 -4.19 24.06
C LEU A 426 45.59 -4.52 22.56
N SER A 427 44.82 -3.89 21.66
CA SER A 427 44.83 -4.10 20.21
C SER A 427 45.55 -2.95 19.51
N TRP A 428 46.56 -3.25 18.71
CA TRP A 428 47.29 -2.26 17.90
C TRP A 428 46.56 -1.83 16.61
N GLU A 429 45.38 -2.39 16.30
CA GLU A 429 44.61 -2.08 15.10
C GLU A 429 43.61 -0.95 15.36
N THR A 430 43.42 -0.01 14.42
CA THR A 430 42.39 1.05 14.52
C THR A 430 41.05 0.61 13.91
N PRO A 431 39.91 1.17 14.35
CA PRO A 431 38.61 0.92 13.72
C PRO A 431 38.64 1.22 12.22
N ARG A 432 38.08 0.32 11.42
CA ARG A 432 38.22 0.33 9.95
C ARG A 432 37.02 0.94 9.24
N LYS A 433 37.25 1.51 8.06
CA LYS A 433 36.22 2.01 7.14
C LYS A 433 35.74 0.92 6.18
N LEU A 434 34.56 1.14 5.60
CA LEU A 434 34.03 0.32 4.50
C LEU A 434 34.78 0.61 3.19
N ALA A 435 35.06 -0.43 2.43
CA ALA A 435 35.53 -0.32 1.05
C ALA A 435 34.35 0.04 0.11
N PRO A 436 34.63 0.62 -1.08
CA PRO A 436 33.63 0.83 -2.11
C PRO A 436 32.90 -0.47 -2.49
N PHE A 437 31.58 -0.39 -2.70
CA PHE A 437 30.80 -1.55 -3.16
C PHE A 437 31.21 -1.96 -4.58
N ASN A 438 31.44 -3.26 -4.79
CA ASN A 438 31.69 -3.83 -6.11
C ASN A 438 30.41 -3.81 -6.97
N ARG A 439 30.53 -4.03 -8.28
CA ARG A 439 29.40 -3.98 -9.22
C ARG A 439 28.39 -5.11 -9.01
N GLU A 440 28.87 -6.22 -8.47
CA GLU A 440 28.10 -7.44 -8.21
C GLU A 440 27.29 -7.34 -6.91
N SER A 441 27.58 -6.37 -6.05
CA SER A 441 26.87 -6.15 -4.78
C SER A 441 25.49 -5.54 -5.01
N PRO A 442 24.46 -5.98 -4.25
CA PRO A 442 23.16 -5.30 -4.25
C PRO A 442 23.26 -3.83 -3.79
N PHE A 443 24.34 -3.44 -3.11
CA PHE A 443 24.60 -2.08 -2.61
C PHE A 443 25.33 -1.18 -3.62
N PHE A 444 25.66 -1.68 -4.82
CA PHE A 444 26.31 -0.86 -5.83
C PHE A 444 25.51 0.41 -6.15
N GLY A 445 26.22 1.53 -6.28
CA GLY A 445 25.64 2.85 -6.53
C GLY A 445 25.16 3.60 -5.27
N THR A 446 25.19 2.99 -4.08
CA THR A 446 24.89 3.69 -2.82
C THR A 446 26.11 4.46 -2.31
N GLN A 447 25.89 5.69 -1.83
CA GLN A 447 26.95 6.52 -1.25
C GLN A 447 27.34 6.00 0.14
N ILE A 448 28.65 5.85 0.37
CA ILE A 448 29.22 5.43 1.65
C ILE A 448 29.67 6.68 2.41
N SER A 449 29.28 6.80 3.69
CA SER A 449 29.77 7.88 4.55
C SER A 449 31.16 7.56 5.09
N ASP A 450 32.05 8.54 5.05
CA ASP A 450 33.42 8.48 5.57
C ASP A 450 33.51 8.39 7.10
N GLU A 451 32.40 8.53 7.81
CA GLU A 451 32.32 8.48 9.28
C GLU A 451 32.10 7.06 9.81
N ILE A 452 31.77 6.10 8.93
CA ILE A 452 31.46 4.73 9.33
C ILE A 452 32.74 4.04 9.81
N ARG A 453 32.69 3.47 11.02
CA ARG A 453 33.77 2.74 11.68
C ARG A 453 33.25 1.41 12.20
N VAL A 454 33.99 0.35 11.89
CA VAL A 454 33.80 -0.99 12.44
C VAL A 454 34.91 -1.26 13.45
N SER A 455 34.52 -1.51 14.71
CA SER A 455 35.42 -1.80 15.82
C SER A 455 35.43 -3.28 16.21
N ARG A 456 34.42 -4.06 15.82
CA ARG A 456 34.40 -5.52 16.04
C ARG A 456 33.62 -6.23 14.94
N GLN A 457 34.04 -7.43 14.57
CA GLN A 457 33.30 -8.27 13.62
C GLN A 457 33.56 -9.77 13.82
N ILE A 458 32.64 -10.63 13.37
CA ILE A 458 32.91 -12.08 13.19
C ILE A 458 33.57 -12.29 11.83
N LEU A 459 34.67 -13.04 11.78
CA LEU A 459 35.38 -13.30 10.52
C LEU A 459 34.82 -14.53 9.80
N ALA A 460 34.74 -14.45 8.48
CA ALA A 460 34.54 -15.61 7.63
C ALA A 460 35.81 -16.46 7.53
N GLU A 461 35.66 -17.78 7.45
CA GLU A 461 36.73 -18.69 7.04
C GLU A 461 37.12 -18.40 5.58
N PRO A 462 38.42 -18.37 5.22
CA PRO A 462 38.83 -18.18 3.84
C PRO A 462 38.41 -19.38 2.98
N GLU A 463 37.48 -19.15 2.06
CA GLU A 463 36.98 -20.15 1.10
C GLU A 463 37.10 -19.60 -0.33
N ALA A 464 37.17 -20.49 -1.33
CA ALA A 464 37.42 -20.09 -2.73
C ALA A 464 36.28 -19.24 -3.34
N ASP A 465 35.06 -19.37 -2.82
CA ASP A 465 33.87 -18.65 -3.25
C ASP A 465 33.55 -17.43 -2.38
N LEU A 466 34.30 -17.17 -1.31
CA LEU A 466 34.05 -16.07 -0.36
C LEU A 466 33.93 -14.70 -1.05
N ALA A 467 34.77 -14.46 -2.06
CA ALA A 467 34.74 -13.21 -2.83
C ALA A 467 33.40 -13.00 -3.55
N ARG A 468 32.77 -14.07 -4.07
CA ARG A 468 31.46 -14.01 -4.73
C ARG A 468 30.31 -13.82 -3.75
N LYS A 469 30.48 -14.30 -2.52
CA LYS A 469 29.51 -14.17 -1.43
C LYS A 469 29.62 -12.82 -0.71
N THR A 470 30.65 -12.03 -0.96
CA THR A 470 30.89 -10.76 -0.25
C THR A 470 30.16 -9.60 -0.93
N TRP A 471 29.15 -9.04 -0.26
CA TRP A 471 28.40 -7.87 -0.72
C TRP A 471 29.00 -6.55 -0.25
N ALA A 472 29.68 -6.55 0.90
CA ALA A 472 30.40 -5.39 1.44
C ALA A 472 31.63 -5.87 2.20
N ALA A 473 32.72 -5.10 2.13
CA ALA A 473 33.99 -5.39 2.80
C ALA A 473 34.56 -4.13 3.47
N LEU A 474 35.49 -4.31 4.40
CA LEU A 474 36.34 -3.25 4.91
C LEU A 474 37.46 -2.91 3.92
N GLU A 475 38.15 -1.78 4.12
CA GLU A 475 39.30 -1.37 3.31
C GLU A 475 40.43 -2.41 3.25
N ASP A 476 40.53 -3.31 4.24
CA ASP A 476 41.48 -4.42 4.25
C ASP A 476 41.00 -5.67 3.50
N GLY A 477 39.83 -5.60 2.87
CA GLY A 477 39.21 -6.68 2.11
C GLY A 477 38.42 -7.68 2.97
N THR A 478 38.36 -7.51 4.29
CA THR A 478 37.59 -8.43 5.15
C THR A 478 36.07 -8.21 4.98
N PRO A 479 35.26 -9.28 4.80
CA PRO A 479 33.82 -9.14 4.59
C PRO A 479 33.08 -8.54 5.80
N VAL A 480 32.18 -7.59 5.53
CA VAL A 480 31.24 -7.01 6.50
C VAL A 480 29.81 -7.47 6.23
N VAL A 481 29.47 -7.70 4.96
CA VAL A 481 28.19 -8.30 4.59
C VAL A 481 28.45 -9.42 3.60
N THR A 482 27.94 -10.60 3.91
CA THR A 482 27.94 -11.75 3.01
C THR A 482 26.52 -12.17 2.66
N GLY A 483 26.34 -12.78 1.49
CA GLY A 483 25.07 -13.34 1.09
C GLY A 483 25.20 -14.40 0.01
N GLU A 484 24.27 -15.34 0.02
CA GLU A 484 24.17 -16.41 -0.97
C GLU A 484 22.70 -16.71 -1.29
N ARG A 485 22.45 -17.17 -2.51
CA ARG A 485 21.13 -17.70 -2.89
C ARG A 485 21.00 -19.14 -2.39
N ARG A 486 19.88 -19.46 -1.77
CA ARG A 486 19.57 -20.82 -1.29
C ARG A 486 18.13 -21.15 -1.67
N GLY A 487 17.93 -22.17 -2.51
CA GLY A 487 16.64 -22.42 -3.16
C GLY A 487 16.17 -21.20 -3.96
N ASP A 488 14.89 -20.83 -3.78
CA ASP A 488 14.31 -19.63 -4.40
C ASP A 488 14.54 -18.34 -3.59
N GLY A 489 15.05 -18.46 -2.37
CA GLY A 489 15.26 -17.34 -1.45
C GLY A 489 16.70 -16.88 -1.33
N MET A 490 16.94 -16.04 -0.32
CA MET A 490 18.24 -15.41 -0.09
C MET A 490 18.64 -15.54 1.38
N LEU A 491 19.90 -15.87 1.61
CA LEU A 491 20.53 -15.87 2.92
C LEU A 491 21.57 -14.76 2.96
N ALA A 492 21.43 -13.81 3.88
CA ALA A 492 22.32 -12.68 4.06
C ALA A 492 22.79 -12.58 5.52
N MET A 493 24.02 -12.13 5.72
CA MET A 493 24.60 -11.94 7.05
C MET A 493 25.39 -10.64 7.12
N MET A 494 25.10 -9.83 8.14
CA MET A 494 25.97 -8.75 8.58
C MET A 494 26.94 -9.29 9.62
N HIS A 495 28.25 -9.11 9.39
CA HIS A 495 29.32 -9.56 10.28
C HIS A 495 29.54 -8.64 11.49
N VAL A 496 28.68 -7.63 11.65
CA VAL A 496 28.60 -6.69 12.77
C VAL A 496 27.23 -6.80 13.45
N THR A 497 27.10 -6.24 14.66
CA THR A 497 25.82 -6.18 15.37
C THR A 497 24.83 -5.24 14.69
N ALA A 498 23.54 -5.45 14.98
CA ALA A 498 22.46 -4.57 14.53
C ALA A 498 22.35 -3.28 15.39
N ASP A 499 23.16 -3.16 16.44
CA ASP A 499 23.28 -2.03 17.35
C ASP A 499 24.65 -1.33 17.22
N THR A 500 24.93 -0.40 18.12
CA THR A 500 26.15 0.42 18.08
C THR A 500 27.37 -0.22 18.75
N THR A 501 27.25 -1.44 19.30
CA THR A 501 28.31 -2.04 20.13
C THR A 501 29.55 -2.41 19.32
N TRP A 502 29.39 -2.86 18.07
CA TRP A 502 30.50 -3.32 17.22
C TRP A 502 30.80 -2.37 16.05
N SER A 503 29.89 -1.45 15.74
CA SER A 503 30.06 -0.45 14.69
C SER A 503 29.11 0.72 14.86
N ASN A 504 29.41 1.88 14.28
CA ASN A 504 28.45 2.99 14.20
C ASN A 504 27.56 2.92 12.93
N LEU A 505 27.59 1.81 12.16
CA LEU A 505 26.81 1.64 10.93
C LEU A 505 25.31 1.84 11.17
N PRO A 506 24.68 1.30 12.24
CA PRO A 506 23.23 1.46 12.46
C PRO A 506 22.76 2.90 12.71
N LEU A 507 23.68 3.84 12.96
CA LEU A 507 23.38 5.28 13.09
C LEU A 507 23.35 6.02 11.75
N SER A 508 23.72 5.34 10.65
CA SER A 508 23.90 5.99 9.34
C SER A 508 22.69 5.80 8.41
N GLY A 509 22.50 6.74 7.48
CA GLY A 509 21.55 6.57 6.37
C GLY A 509 21.91 5.38 5.46
N LEU A 510 23.19 5.00 5.39
CA LEU A 510 23.64 3.83 4.63
C LEU A 510 22.99 2.54 5.14
N PHE A 511 22.82 2.40 6.45
CA PHE A 511 22.16 1.23 7.04
C PHE A 511 20.71 1.07 6.58
N VAL A 512 19.97 2.19 6.51
CA VAL A 512 18.59 2.22 6.00
C VAL A 512 18.54 1.79 4.53
N GLU A 513 19.45 2.31 3.71
CA GLU A 513 19.57 1.97 2.29
C GLU A 513 19.92 0.49 2.06
N MET A 514 20.88 -0.04 2.82
CA MET A 514 21.30 -1.44 2.76
C MET A 514 20.14 -2.38 3.14
N LEU A 515 19.45 -2.10 4.24
CA LEU A 515 18.30 -2.88 4.66
C LEU A 515 17.15 -2.84 3.65
N ARG A 516 16.86 -1.66 3.08
CA ARG A 516 15.84 -1.54 2.02
C ARG A 516 16.18 -2.41 0.81
N LYS A 517 17.44 -2.40 0.37
CA LYS A 517 17.91 -3.23 -0.75
C LYS A 517 17.82 -4.72 -0.44
N ILE A 518 18.16 -5.16 0.77
CA ILE A 518 18.02 -6.57 1.19
C ILE A 518 16.55 -7.00 1.18
N VAL A 519 15.64 -6.18 1.74
CA VAL A 519 14.20 -6.48 1.75
C VAL A 519 13.62 -6.58 0.34
N ALA A 520 14.13 -5.76 -0.60
CA ALA A 520 13.71 -5.80 -2.00
C ALA A 520 14.08 -7.11 -2.72
N LEU A 521 15.05 -7.89 -2.22
CA LEU A 521 15.39 -9.21 -2.76
C LEU A 521 14.27 -10.23 -2.54
N SER A 522 13.38 -10.00 -1.56
CA SER A 522 12.27 -10.90 -1.27
C SER A 522 11.20 -10.87 -2.37
N GLY A 523 10.95 -12.02 -2.99
CA GLY A 523 9.93 -12.20 -4.03
C GLY A 523 10.33 -11.66 -5.41
N THR A 524 11.63 -11.47 -5.66
CA THR A 524 12.12 -11.40 -7.04
C THR A 524 12.59 -12.79 -7.44
N ASP A 525 11.90 -13.42 -8.39
CA ASP A 525 12.58 -14.27 -9.35
C ASP A 525 13.52 -13.35 -10.12
N ALA A 526 14.70 -13.12 -9.56
CA ALA A 526 15.83 -12.58 -10.28
C ALA A 526 16.28 -13.66 -11.30
N ALA A 527 15.39 -13.98 -12.25
CA ALA A 527 15.76 -14.62 -13.48
C ALA A 527 16.76 -13.68 -14.16
N GLU A 528 18.03 -14.10 -14.11
CA GLU A 528 19.14 -13.58 -14.90
C GLU A 528 19.36 -12.06 -14.81
N ALA A 529 19.90 -11.61 -13.68
CA ALA A 529 20.93 -10.58 -13.74
C ALA A 529 22.23 -11.19 -14.30
N GLN A 530 22.20 -11.72 -15.53
CA GLN A 530 23.41 -11.92 -16.30
C GLN A 530 23.92 -10.55 -16.69
N ALA A 531 25.19 -10.30 -16.37
CA ALA A 531 25.95 -9.13 -16.80
C ALA A 531 25.84 -8.96 -18.32
N GLY A 532 24.92 -8.10 -18.76
CA GLY A 532 24.69 -7.79 -20.16
C GLY A 532 24.18 -6.38 -20.30
N ASP A 533 25.11 -5.41 -20.29
CA ASP A 533 24.94 -3.97 -20.50
C ASP A 533 23.89 -3.25 -19.63
N ALA A 534 24.24 -2.07 -19.14
CA ALA A 534 23.32 -1.11 -18.56
C ALA A 534 22.38 -0.51 -19.64
N ARG A 535 21.62 -1.36 -20.34
CA ARG A 535 20.46 -0.94 -21.10
C ARG A 535 19.40 -0.58 -20.08
N ILE A 536 18.96 0.68 -20.09
CA ILE A 536 17.80 1.14 -19.32
C ILE A 536 16.66 0.17 -19.62
N GLU A 537 16.30 -0.66 -18.64
CA GLU A 537 15.24 -1.64 -18.83
C GLU A 537 13.91 -0.89 -18.96
N THR A 538 13.36 -0.92 -20.17
CA THR A 538 12.11 -0.26 -20.51
C THR A 538 10.95 -1.24 -20.31
N LEU A 539 9.89 -0.75 -19.68
CA LEU A 539 8.66 -1.49 -19.43
C LEU A 539 7.63 -1.10 -20.49
N SER A 540 7.11 -2.09 -21.20
CA SER A 540 6.04 -1.88 -22.19
C SER A 540 4.68 -1.80 -21.49
N PRO A 541 3.73 -1.00 -22.01
CA PRO A 541 2.37 -0.93 -21.45
C PRO A 541 1.65 -2.27 -21.61
N THR A 542 0.99 -2.74 -20.56
CA THR A 542 0.16 -3.96 -20.60
C THR A 542 -1.32 -3.63 -20.52
N ARG A 543 -1.71 -2.62 -19.73
CA ARG A 543 -3.07 -2.08 -19.64
C ARG A 543 -3.02 -0.58 -19.48
N VAL A 544 -3.87 0.15 -20.19
CA VAL A 544 -3.96 1.62 -20.07
C VAL A 544 -5.38 2.04 -19.71
N LEU A 545 -5.54 3.21 -19.11
CA LEU A 545 -6.85 3.79 -18.87
C LEU A 545 -7.37 4.47 -20.15
N ASP A 546 -8.69 4.48 -20.32
CA ASP A 546 -9.39 5.39 -21.22
C ASP A 546 -9.73 6.71 -20.52
N GLY A 547 -10.30 7.67 -21.25
CA GLY A 547 -10.67 8.98 -20.71
C GLY A 547 -11.60 8.92 -19.48
N LEU A 548 -12.45 7.89 -19.41
CA LEU A 548 -13.40 7.65 -18.32
C LEU A 548 -12.77 6.90 -17.12
N GLY A 549 -11.50 6.52 -17.23
CA GLY A 549 -10.77 5.80 -16.20
C GLY A 549 -10.98 4.28 -16.23
N ALA A 550 -11.50 3.68 -17.30
CA ALA A 550 -11.61 2.22 -17.42
C ALA A 550 -10.36 1.61 -18.08
N PHE A 551 -9.98 0.39 -17.71
CA PHE A 551 -8.85 -0.30 -18.35
C PHE A 551 -9.19 -0.76 -19.76
N ARG A 552 -8.27 -0.56 -20.70
CA ARG A 552 -8.30 -1.06 -22.07
C ARG A 552 -6.93 -1.56 -22.52
N SER A 553 -6.90 -2.23 -23.66
CA SER A 553 -5.65 -2.58 -24.33
C SER A 553 -4.86 -1.31 -24.72
N PRO A 554 -3.53 -1.30 -24.54
CA PRO A 554 -2.69 -0.17 -24.96
C PRO A 554 -2.86 0.13 -26.46
N PRO A 555 -2.97 1.40 -26.87
CA PRO A 555 -2.96 1.77 -28.28
C PRO A 555 -1.56 1.52 -28.87
N VAL A 556 -1.49 1.33 -30.19
CA VAL A 556 -0.22 1.14 -30.92
C VAL A 556 0.75 2.33 -30.82
N THR A 557 0.23 3.50 -30.42
CA THR A 557 1.01 4.73 -30.21
C THR A 557 1.64 4.81 -28.82
N ALA A 558 1.28 3.92 -27.88
CA ALA A 558 1.82 3.93 -26.53
C ALA A 558 3.27 3.41 -26.52
N GLN A 559 4.16 4.21 -25.92
CA GLN A 559 5.60 3.93 -25.87
C GLN A 559 6.01 3.37 -24.50
N PRO A 560 7.01 2.47 -24.46
CA PRO A 560 7.59 1.99 -23.21
C PRO A 560 8.19 3.12 -22.37
N VAL A 561 8.29 2.88 -21.06
CA VAL A 561 8.84 3.83 -20.07
C VAL A 561 9.98 3.17 -19.28
N PRO A 562 11.00 3.91 -18.84
CA PRO A 562 12.07 3.34 -18.02
C PRO A 562 11.54 2.92 -16.64
N ARG A 563 12.16 1.92 -16.01
CA ARG A 563 11.83 1.54 -14.62
C ARG A 563 11.97 2.68 -13.59
N SER A 564 12.64 3.78 -13.91
CA SER A 564 12.74 4.96 -13.03
C SER A 564 11.76 6.08 -13.38
N PHE A 565 10.74 5.83 -14.20
CA PHE A 565 9.80 6.86 -14.62
C PHE A 565 8.97 7.39 -13.43
N THR A 566 8.91 8.72 -13.32
CA THR A 566 8.16 9.46 -12.27
C THR A 566 7.31 10.59 -12.84
N GLY A 567 7.25 10.72 -14.17
CA GLY A 567 6.51 11.78 -14.85
C GLY A 567 5.00 11.55 -14.86
N ARG A 568 4.25 12.59 -15.27
CA ARG A 568 2.80 12.47 -15.52
C ARG A 568 2.53 11.66 -16.77
N ALA A 569 1.35 11.06 -16.84
CA ALA A 569 0.87 10.47 -18.08
C ALA A 569 0.71 11.53 -19.18
N ILE A 570 1.10 11.16 -20.39
CA ILE A 570 1.00 11.98 -21.61
C ILE A 570 0.53 11.10 -22.77
N LEU A 571 0.30 11.68 -23.94
CA LEU A 571 -0.12 10.91 -25.12
C LEU A 571 0.80 9.73 -25.46
N ALA A 572 2.13 9.92 -25.35
CA ALA A 572 3.12 8.88 -25.60
C ALA A 572 3.19 7.82 -24.48
N HIS A 573 2.89 8.21 -23.23
CA HIS A 573 2.92 7.36 -22.04
C HIS A 573 1.56 7.46 -21.34
N PRO A 574 0.49 6.86 -21.91
CA PRO A 574 -0.85 6.94 -21.33
C PRO A 574 -0.89 6.33 -19.92
N PRO A 575 -1.80 6.78 -19.04
CA PRO A 575 -1.85 6.27 -17.69
C PRO A 575 -2.28 4.80 -17.72
N GLY A 576 -1.64 3.96 -16.90
CA GLY A 576 -1.76 2.52 -17.00
C GLY A 576 -0.73 1.74 -16.20
N ILE A 577 -0.76 0.43 -16.38
CA ILE A 577 0.20 -0.53 -15.83
C ILE A 577 1.16 -0.96 -16.95
N TYR A 578 2.45 -0.97 -16.62
CA TYR A 578 3.56 -1.26 -17.52
C TYR A 578 4.41 -2.39 -16.93
N GLY A 579 4.94 -3.26 -17.79
CA GLY A 579 5.79 -4.38 -17.38
C GLY A 579 5.05 -5.71 -17.14
N PRO A 580 5.79 -6.78 -16.84
CA PRO A 580 5.25 -8.12 -16.55
C PRO A 580 4.45 -8.14 -15.24
N SER A 581 3.76 -9.26 -14.95
CA SER A 581 2.96 -9.45 -13.72
C SER A 581 3.75 -9.25 -12.43
N ASP A 582 5.04 -9.56 -12.48
CA ASP A 582 5.97 -9.50 -11.36
C ASP A 582 7.01 -8.40 -11.67
N GLY A 583 6.82 -7.21 -11.08
CA GLY A 583 7.59 -6.01 -11.40
C GLY A 583 6.81 -4.96 -12.23
N THR A 584 5.50 -4.86 -12.01
CA THR A 584 4.65 -3.84 -12.62
C THR A 584 5.03 -2.43 -12.17
N MET A 585 4.86 -1.46 -13.07
CA MET A 585 4.99 -0.03 -12.80
C MET A 585 3.69 0.69 -13.20
N ALA A 586 3.25 1.63 -12.38
CA ALA A 586 2.07 2.45 -12.64
C ALA A 586 2.47 3.81 -13.18
N VAL A 587 1.85 4.22 -14.29
CA VAL A 587 1.88 5.58 -14.82
C VAL A 587 0.53 6.21 -14.50
N ASN A 588 0.53 7.28 -13.70
CA ASN A 588 -0.70 7.94 -13.24
C ASN A 588 -1.02 9.19 -14.04
N THR A 589 -2.31 9.51 -14.14
CA THR A 589 -2.81 10.73 -14.80
C THR A 589 -2.23 11.99 -14.15
N LEU A 590 -2.20 12.00 -12.81
CA LEU A 590 -1.60 13.06 -12.00
C LEU A 590 -0.41 12.53 -11.19
N VAL A 591 0.60 13.38 -10.99
CA VAL A 591 1.75 13.10 -10.12
C VAL A 591 1.57 13.74 -8.73
N PRO A 592 2.33 13.32 -7.70
CA PRO A 592 2.16 13.84 -6.34
C PRO A 592 2.25 15.36 -6.17
N ALA A 593 3.04 16.02 -7.03
CA ALA A 593 3.24 17.47 -7.01
C ALA A 593 2.13 18.26 -7.72
N ASP A 594 1.25 17.59 -8.47
CA ASP A 594 0.18 18.27 -9.20
C ASP A 594 -0.89 18.81 -8.23
N ASN A 595 -1.42 19.98 -8.57
CA ASN A 595 -2.61 20.55 -7.97
C ASN A 595 -3.64 20.76 -9.08
N LEU A 596 -4.91 20.54 -8.75
CA LEU A 596 -6.01 20.78 -9.66
C LEU A 596 -6.55 22.19 -9.42
N ALA A 597 -6.51 23.04 -10.44
CA ALA A 597 -6.98 24.44 -10.35
C ALA A 597 -8.08 24.72 -11.36
N ALA A 598 -9.08 25.53 -10.96
CA ALA A 598 -10.04 26.10 -11.90
C ALA A 598 -9.36 27.21 -12.73
N LEU A 599 -9.51 27.16 -14.06
CA LEU A 599 -9.03 28.21 -14.95
C LEU A 599 -9.86 29.48 -14.81
N ASP A 600 -9.21 30.65 -14.73
CA ASP A 600 -9.89 31.95 -14.73
C ASP A 600 -10.27 32.37 -16.15
N LEU A 601 -11.26 31.67 -16.72
CA LEU A 601 -11.81 31.94 -18.05
C LEU A 601 -12.52 33.30 -18.13
N ALA A 602 -13.03 33.82 -17.00
CA ALA A 602 -13.71 35.10 -16.95
C ALA A 602 -12.75 36.27 -17.24
N SER A 603 -11.49 36.18 -16.78
CA SER A 603 -10.45 37.18 -17.06
C SER A 603 -10.06 37.32 -18.54
N LEU A 604 -10.50 36.40 -19.40
CA LEU A 604 -10.22 36.46 -20.84
C LEU A 604 -11.07 37.51 -21.56
N GLY A 605 -12.21 37.92 -20.98
CA GLY A 605 -13.12 38.89 -21.59
C GLY A 605 -13.90 38.36 -22.79
N ALA A 606 -13.87 37.04 -23.04
CA ALA A 606 -14.67 36.37 -24.06
C ALA A 606 -16.09 36.05 -23.51
N PRO A 607 -17.12 35.96 -24.37
CA PRO A 607 -18.42 35.44 -23.98
C PRO A 607 -18.29 33.99 -23.49
N LEU A 608 -18.62 33.79 -22.22
CA LEU A 608 -18.74 32.47 -21.59
C LEU A 608 -20.16 31.93 -21.80
N LEU A 609 -20.25 30.78 -22.45
CA LEU A 609 -21.47 30.06 -22.73
C LEU A 609 -21.47 28.77 -21.90
N PRO A 610 -22.59 28.41 -21.25
CA PRO A 610 -22.66 27.16 -20.51
C PRO A 610 -22.58 25.96 -21.46
N VAL A 611 -21.95 24.87 -21.01
CA VAL A 611 -22.15 23.54 -21.62
C VAL A 611 -23.47 22.98 -21.10
N ASP A 612 -24.58 23.53 -21.60
CA ASP A 612 -25.92 22.99 -21.39
C ASP A 612 -26.44 22.30 -22.66
N GLN A 613 -27.68 21.78 -22.64
CA GLN A 613 -28.33 21.24 -23.84
C GLN A 613 -29.24 22.28 -24.53
N PRO A 614 -28.75 23.32 -25.24
CA PRO A 614 -29.57 24.06 -26.18
C PRO A 614 -29.46 23.33 -27.52
N VAL A 615 -30.21 22.23 -27.66
CA VAL A 615 -30.28 21.54 -28.95
C VAL A 615 -31.13 22.40 -29.88
N ALA A 616 -30.47 23.12 -30.79
CA ALA A 616 -31.13 23.71 -31.95
C ALA A 616 -31.75 22.56 -32.75
N LYS A 617 -33.07 22.36 -32.60
CA LYS A 617 -33.76 21.23 -33.24
C LYS A 617 -34.26 21.66 -34.59
N ASP A 618 -33.74 21.04 -35.63
CA ASP A 618 -34.30 21.16 -36.98
C ASP A 618 -35.69 20.50 -37.00
N ILE A 619 -36.73 21.31 -37.19
CA ILE A 619 -38.13 20.83 -37.20
C ILE A 619 -38.53 20.37 -38.60
N ARG A 620 -37.70 20.58 -39.64
CA ARG A 620 -38.02 20.18 -41.02
C ARG A 620 -38.43 18.72 -41.15
N PRO A 621 -37.70 17.73 -40.57
CA PRO A 621 -38.08 16.32 -40.72
C PRO A 621 -39.46 16.05 -40.12
N LEU A 622 -39.77 16.63 -38.95
CA LEU A 622 -41.05 16.46 -38.29
C LEU A 622 -42.20 17.05 -39.13
N LEU A 623 -42.00 18.24 -39.71
CA LEU A 623 -42.99 18.88 -40.57
C LEU A 623 -43.21 18.10 -41.87
N LEU A 624 -42.16 17.54 -42.47
CA LEU A 624 -42.26 16.70 -43.67
C LEU A 624 -42.96 15.37 -43.38
N VAL A 625 -42.65 14.71 -42.27
CA VAL A 625 -43.33 13.49 -41.84
C VAL A 625 -44.81 13.77 -41.56
N LEU A 626 -45.11 14.87 -40.85
CA LEU A 626 -46.49 15.27 -40.58
C LEU A 626 -47.25 15.57 -41.88
N ALA A 627 -46.63 16.30 -42.82
CA ALA A 627 -47.21 16.57 -44.14
C ALA A 627 -47.46 15.26 -44.93
N LEU A 628 -46.53 14.31 -44.90
CA LEU A 628 -46.67 13.01 -45.54
C LEU A 628 -47.81 12.18 -44.94
N VAL A 629 -47.91 12.11 -43.61
CA VAL A 629 -48.99 11.39 -42.92
C VAL A 629 -50.35 12.01 -43.26
N LEU A 630 -50.46 13.33 -43.26
CA LEU A 630 -51.69 14.03 -43.63
C LEU A 630 -52.04 13.84 -45.11
N LEU A 631 -51.04 13.74 -45.99
CA LEU A 631 -51.24 13.39 -47.40
C LEU A 631 -51.79 11.96 -47.54
N VAL A 632 -51.24 10.98 -46.80
CA VAL A 632 -51.77 9.61 -46.79
C VAL A 632 -53.22 9.60 -46.29
N ILE A 633 -53.54 10.36 -45.23
CA ILE A 633 -54.91 10.51 -44.73
C ILE A 633 -55.82 11.13 -45.80
N ASP A 634 -55.37 12.17 -46.52
CA ASP A 634 -56.13 12.77 -47.64
C ASP A 634 -56.42 11.75 -48.73
N THR A 635 -55.44 10.92 -49.12
CA THR A 635 -55.63 9.87 -50.14
C THR A 635 -56.60 8.78 -49.70
N LEU A 636 -56.52 8.33 -48.44
CA LEU A 636 -57.46 7.34 -47.89
C LEU A 636 -58.88 7.89 -47.78
N ALA A 637 -59.02 9.12 -47.30
CA ALA A 637 -60.30 9.81 -47.20
C ALA A 637 -60.95 10.01 -48.58
N THR A 638 -60.18 10.45 -49.58
CA THR A 638 -60.68 10.64 -50.95
C THR A 638 -61.07 9.33 -51.63
N LEU A 639 -60.32 8.24 -51.41
CA LEU A 639 -60.70 6.90 -51.89
C LEU A 639 -61.97 6.36 -51.21
N TRP A 640 -62.19 6.69 -49.93
CA TRP A 640 -63.39 6.31 -49.17
C TRP A 640 -64.63 7.06 -49.65
N LEU A 641 -64.54 8.38 -49.80
CA LEU A 641 -65.61 9.23 -50.35
C LEU A 641 -65.91 8.93 -51.82
N GLY A 642 -64.90 8.56 -52.61
CA GLY A 642 -65.04 8.16 -54.01
C GLY A 642 -65.62 6.75 -54.21
N GLY A 643 -65.93 6.02 -53.14
CA GLY A 643 -66.52 4.67 -53.20
C GLY A 643 -65.60 3.57 -53.73
N ARG A 644 -64.29 3.85 -53.88
CA ARG A 644 -63.27 2.91 -54.38
C ARG A 644 -62.66 2.05 -53.27
N LEU A 645 -62.79 2.49 -52.01
CA LEU A 645 -62.53 1.67 -50.83
C LEU A 645 -63.83 0.97 -50.41
N ASN A 646 -64.04 -0.26 -50.90
CA ASN A 646 -65.18 -1.07 -50.53
C ASN A 646 -64.93 -1.72 -49.15
N ILE A 647 -65.09 -0.94 -48.08
CA ILE A 647 -65.11 -1.47 -46.71
C ILE A 647 -66.45 -2.19 -46.55
N ALA A 648 -66.47 -3.47 -46.95
CA ALA A 648 -67.59 -4.35 -46.70
C ALA A 648 -67.95 -4.26 -45.21
N ARG A 649 -69.24 -4.03 -44.92
CA ARG A 649 -69.82 -4.13 -43.58
C ARG A 649 -69.57 -5.53 -43.02
N ARG A 650 -68.40 -5.76 -42.44
CA ARG A 650 -68.19 -6.76 -41.40
C ARG A 650 -67.73 -6.01 -40.16
N ARG A 651 -68.47 -6.26 -39.09
CA ARG A 651 -68.23 -5.71 -37.76
C ARG A 651 -66.80 -6.05 -37.32
N ALA A 652 -66.23 -5.10 -36.58
CA ALA A 652 -64.98 -5.13 -35.81
C ALA A 652 -63.66 -4.86 -36.57
N ALA A 653 -63.09 -3.70 -36.21
CA ALA A 653 -61.67 -3.32 -36.15
C ALA A 653 -60.83 -3.34 -37.43
N PRO A 654 -60.61 -2.15 -38.05
CA PRO A 654 -59.25 -1.85 -38.50
C PRO A 654 -58.82 -0.38 -38.24
N VAL A 655 -59.39 0.30 -37.24
CA VAL A 655 -58.91 1.64 -36.81
C VAL A 655 -57.75 1.54 -35.80
N THR A 656 -57.56 0.37 -35.19
CA THR A 656 -56.52 0.12 -34.17
C THR A 656 -55.13 -0.10 -34.74
N LEU A 657 -54.96 -0.56 -36.00
CA LEU A 657 -53.62 -0.88 -36.54
C LEU A 657 -52.87 0.36 -37.06
N LEU A 658 -53.57 1.38 -37.56
CA LEU A 658 -52.96 2.65 -37.99
C LEU A 658 -52.69 3.60 -36.81
N LEU A 659 -53.46 3.52 -35.73
CA LEU A 659 -53.17 4.21 -34.47
C LEU A 659 -52.08 3.49 -33.65
N ALA A 660 -51.95 2.16 -33.76
CA ALA A 660 -50.89 1.40 -33.11
C ALA A 660 -49.49 1.62 -33.74
N LEU A 661 -49.40 1.92 -35.04
CA LEU A 661 -48.12 2.32 -35.65
C LEU A 661 -47.71 3.76 -35.33
N GLY A 662 -48.67 4.65 -35.02
CA GLY A 662 -48.40 6.05 -34.70
C GLY A 662 -47.98 6.30 -33.24
N PHE A 663 -48.44 5.46 -32.30
CA PHE A 663 -48.15 5.63 -30.86
C PHE A 663 -46.99 4.78 -30.32
N GLY A 664 -46.42 3.87 -31.13
CA GLY A 664 -45.32 2.99 -30.71
C GLY A 664 -43.94 3.66 -30.58
N LEU A 665 -43.81 4.96 -30.89
CA LEU A 665 -42.53 5.69 -30.94
C LEU A 665 -42.26 6.62 -29.73
N LEU A 666 -43.07 6.54 -28.66
CA LEU A 666 -42.94 7.41 -27.47
C LEU A 666 -42.95 6.64 -26.12
N ALA A 667 -42.26 5.50 -26.06
CA ALA A 667 -42.04 4.80 -24.78
C ALA A 667 -40.81 5.36 -24.05
N LEU A 668 -41.04 6.17 -23.02
CA LEU A 668 -40.07 6.55 -22.00
C LEU A 668 -39.76 5.34 -21.09
N PRO A 669 -38.50 5.12 -20.66
CA PRO A 669 -38.16 4.04 -19.73
C PRO A 669 -38.49 4.46 -18.28
N GLN A 670 -39.15 3.57 -17.52
CA GLN A 670 -39.29 3.71 -16.06
C GLN A 670 -38.16 2.93 -15.34
N PRO A 671 -37.67 3.44 -14.19
CA PRO A 671 -36.66 2.76 -13.39
C PRO A 671 -37.27 1.63 -12.53
N LEU A 672 -36.58 0.48 -12.52
CA LEU A 672 -36.82 -0.64 -11.62
C LEU A 672 -36.37 -0.29 -10.19
N GLN A 673 -37.24 -0.53 -9.21
CA GLN A 673 -36.92 -0.45 -7.78
C GLN A 673 -36.13 -1.69 -7.34
N ALA A 674 -34.98 -1.46 -6.71
CA ALA A 674 -34.06 -2.48 -6.21
C ALA A 674 -34.49 -3.03 -4.83
N GLN A 675 -34.22 -4.32 -4.63
CA GLN A 675 -34.41 -5.08 -3.39
C GLN A 675 -33.43 -4.62 -2.29
N GLN A 676 -33.94 -4.58 -1.05
CA GLN A 676 -33.17 -4.32 0.17
C GLN A 676 -32.21 -5.50 0.49
N PRO A 677 -30.98 -5.24 0.99
CA PRO A 677 -30.09 -6.30 1.46
C PRO A 677 -30.46 -6.77 2.87
N ALA A 678 -30.29 -8.07 3.12
CA ALA A 678 -30.41 -8.69 4.44
C ALA A 678 -29.19 -8.37 5.33
N PRO A 679 -29.31 -8.45 6.68
CA PRO A 679 -28.23 -8.16 7.61
C PRO A 679 -27.19 -9.29 7.66
N VAL A 680 -25.92 -8.90 7.76
CA VAL A 680 -24.75 -9.80 7.93
C VAL A 680 -24.63 -10.22 9.42
N PRO A 681 -24.34 -11.49 9.75
CA PRO A 681 -24.06 -11.91 11.12
C PRO A 681 -22.70 -11.38 11.62
N ALA A 682 -22.65 -10.98 12.89
CA ALA A 682 -21.45 -10.51 13.58
C ALA A 682 -20.37 -11.61 13.75
N ALA A 683 -19.11 -11.20 13.69
CA ALA A 683 -17.94 -12.05 13.90
C ALA A 683 -17.83 -12.56 15.37
N PRO A 684 -17.27 -13.75 15.64
CA PRO A 684 -17.09 -14.27 16.99
C PRO A 684 -15.99 -13.51 17.74
N ALA A 685 -16.25 -13.18 19.01
CA ALA A 685 -15.28 -12.59 19.91
C ALA A 685 -14.22 -13.61 20.35
N ASP A 686 -12.98 -13.13 20.39
CA ASP A 686 -11.75 -13.79 20.83
C ASP A 686 -11.90 -14.34 22.28
N GLN A 687 -12.04 -15.66 22.43
CA GLN A 687 -12.08 -16.31 23.75
C GLN A 687 -10.66 -16.75 24.15
N ARG A 688 -10.00 -15.97 25.02
CA ARG A 688 -8.81 -16.43 25.74
C ARG A 688 -9.22 -17.26 26.95
N PRO A 689 -8.60 -18.42 27.22
CA PRO A 689 -8.87 -19.19 28.42
C PRO A 689 -8.38 -18.44 29.68
N PRO A 690 -9.13 -18.51 30.80
CA PRO A 690 -8.72 -17.88 32.06
C PRO A 690 -7.56 -18.62 32.72
N ILE A 691 -6.62 -17.88 33.31
CA ILE A 691 -5.47 -18.42 34.06
C ILE A 691 -5.97 -19.12 35.34
N PRO A 692 -5.59 -20.39 35.60
CA PRO A 692 -5.95 -21.13 36.80
C PRO A 692 -5.58 -20.44 38.12
N ARG A 693 -6.47 -20.49 39.13
CA ARG A 693 -6.28 -19.86 40.46
C ARG A 693 -5.04 -20.37 41.23
N GLU A 694 -4.61 -21.60 40.98
CA GLU A 694 -3.42 -22.19 41.63
C GLU A 694 -2.13 -21.49 41.21
N LEU A 695 -2.06 -20.99 39.96
CA LEU A 695 -0.94 -20.20 39.44
C LEU A 695 -0.89 -18.79 40.06
N PHE A 696 -2.05 -18.24 40.46
CA PHE A 696 -2.12 -16.94 41.13
C PHE A 696 -1.56 -16.99 42.57
N ALA A 697 -1.72 -18.12 43.26
CA ALA A 697 -1.16 -18.35 44.61
C ALA A 697 0.36 -18.61 44.59
N ALA A 698 0.90 -19.11 43.48
CA ALA A 698 2.33 -19.30 43.27
C ALA A 698 3.09 -17.96 43.21
N GLY A 699 2.50 -16.92 42.61
CA GLY A 699 3.09 -15.58 42.49
C GLY A 699 2.91 -14.63 43.69
N ALA A 700 2.19 -15.03 44.74
CA ALA A 700 1.89 -14.16 45.89
C ALA A 700 3.06 -13.99 46.88
N VAL A 701 4.03 -14.91 46.87
CA VAL A 701 5.23 -14.89 47.72
C VAL A 701 6.42 -15.38 46.89
N THR A 702 7.53 -14.65 46.91
CA THR A 702 8.76 -15.06 46.22
C THR A 702 9.27 -16.39 46.76
N ARG A 703 9.53 -17.37 45.90
CA ARG A 703 10.07 -18.69 46.27
C ARG A 703 11.37 -18.97 45.50
N LEU A 704 12.33 -19.58 46.18
CA LEU A 704 13.52 -20.15 45.54
C LEU A 704 13.19 -21.57 45.06
N ALA A 705 13.61 -21.90 43.84
CA ALA A 705 13.33 -23.21 43.25
C ALA A 705 14.61 -23.97 42.88
N TYR A 706 14.56 -25.29 43.00
CA TYR A 706 15.59 -26.18 42.48
C TYR A 706 14.99 -27.14 41.44
N VAL A 707 15.80 -27.53 40.48
CA VAL A 707 15.38 -28.46 39.41
C VAL A 707 15.41 -29.89 39.93
N VAL A 708 14.31 -30.62 39.79
CA VAL A 708 14.23 -32.04 40.17
C VAL A 708 15.04 -32.87 39.18
N THR A 709 16.12 -33.48 39.64
CA THR A 709 17.08 -34.22 38.80
C THR A 709 16.74 -35.70 38.62
N GLY A 710 15.82 -36.22 39.46
CA GLY A 710 15.53 -37.64 39.56
C GLY A 710 16.58 -38.41 40.38
N ASP A 711 17.51 -37.72 41.03
CA ASP A 711 18.37 -38.24 42.09
C ASP A 711 17.90 -37.71 43.44
N LYS A 712 17.26 -38.59 44.22
CA LYS A 712 16.67 -38.22 45.51
C LYS A 712 17.69 -37.60 46.48
N SER A 713 18.95 -38.06 46.47
CA SER A 713 19.96 -37.51 47.38
C SER A 713 20.32 -36.07 47.01
N VAL A 714 20.39 -35.78 45.70
CA VAL A 714 20.72 -34.44 45.18
C VAL A 714 19.55 -33.49 45.36
N ASP A 715 18.33 -33.97 45.12
CA ASP A 715 17.11 -33.19 45.24
C ASP A 715 16.84 -32.80 46.71
N GLU A 716 16.99 -33.73 47.66
CA GLU A 716 16.85 -33.44 49.10
C GLU A 716 17.94 -32.48 49.60
N MET A 717 19.18 -32.62 49.12
CA MET A 717 20.27 -31.69 49.47
C MET A 717 19.99 -30.28 48.92
N SER A 718 19.48 -30.19 47.70
CA SER A 718 19.11 -28.90 47.07
C SER A 718 17.98 -28.23 47.85
N LYS A 719 16.97 -29.00 48.26
CA LYS A 719 15.89 -28.51 49.13
C LYS A 719 16.42 -27.99 50.46
N ALA A 720 17.27 -28.76 51.15
CA ALA A 720 17.85 -28.37 52.43
C ALA A 720 18.75 -27.12 52.30
N GLY A 721 19.53 -27.04 51.22
CA GLY A 721 20.38 -25.90 50.90
C GLY A 721 19.60 -24.60 50.73
N LEU A 722 18.58 -24.61 49.87
CA LEU A 722 17.74 -23.44 49.64
C LEU A 722 16.91 -23.06 50.87
N ALA A 723 16.44 -24.04 51.66
CA ALA A 723 15.77 -23.76 52.93
C ALA A 723 16.71 -23.07 53.93
N GLY A 724 17.98 -23.49 54.00
CA GLY A 724 19.00 -22.80 54.79
C GLY A 724 19.27 -21.38 54.31
N LEU A 725 19.33 -21.18 52.99
CA LEU A 725 19.48 -19.85 52.40
C LEU A 725 18.30 -18.92 52.72
N ASN A 726 17.06 -19.43 52.70
CA ASN A 726 15.87 -18.67 53.08
C ASN A 726 15.96 -18.09 54.50
N ILE A 727 16.47 -18.88 55.46
CA ILE A 727 16.66 -18.43 56.84
C ILE A 727 17.62 -17.24 56.88
N VAL A 728 18.73 -17.32 56.13
CA VAL A 728 19.73 -16.24 56.09
C VAL A 728 19.20 -15.01 55.37
N LEU A 729 18.45 -15.18 54.28
CA LEU A 729 17.80 -14.07 53.56
C LEU A 729 16.83 -13.31 54.47
N GLY A 730 15.93 -14.02 55.17
CA GLY A 730 14.98 -13.38 56.10
C GLY A 730 15.66 -12.74 57.30
N ALA A 731 16.79 -13.28 57.75
CA ALA A 731 17.55 -12.72 58.87
C ALA A 731 18.40 -11.49 58.48
N ARG A 732 18.85 -11.39 57.22
CA ARG A 732 19.87 -10.40 56.80
C ARG A 732 19.37 -9.39 55.77
N THR A 733 18.21 -9.62 55.16
CA THR A 733 17.62 -8.75 54.15
C THR A 733 16.14 -8.49 54.48
N ALA A 734 15.49 -7.61 53.73
CA ALA A 734 14.04 -7.40 53.85
C ALA A 734 13.21 -8.44 53.06
N LEU A 735 13.86 -9.37 52.37
CA LEU A 735 13.18 -10.44 51.63
C LEU A 735 12.84 -11.59 52.58
N GLU A 736 11.56 -11.97 52.62
CA GLU A 736 11.07 -13.17 53.32
C GLU A 736 10.60 -14.21 52.29
N PRO A 737 11.47 -15.12 51.81
CA PRO A 737 11.07 -16.11 50.82
C PRO A 737 10.16 -17.18 51.42
N GLY A 738 9.24 -17.71 50.61
CA GLY A 738 8.47 -18.90 50.94
C GLY A 738 9.30 -20.19 50.92
N GLU A 739 8.69 -21.33 51.24
CA GLU A 739 9.37 -22.64 51.23
C GLU A 739 10.03 -22.93 49.86
N ALA A 740 11.23 -23.53 49.89
CA ALA A 740 11.94 -23.95 48.69
C ALA A 740 11.18 -25.07 47.94
N VAL A 741 11.01 -24.90 46.63
CA VAL A 741 10.17 -25.78 45.78
C VAL A 741 11.03 -26.54 44.77
N GLY A 742 10.75 -27.84 44.62
CA GLY A 742 11.29 -28.63 43.51
C GLY A 742 10.44 -28.43 42.26
N VAL A 743 11.07 -28.09 41.14
CA VAL A 743 10.42 -27.77 39.88
C VAL A 743 10.82 -28.77 38.80
N ASP A 744 9.82 -29.27 38.06
CA ASP A 744 10.02 -30.00 36.81
C ASP A 744 9.91 -29.03 35.62
N ILE A 745 11.03 -28.75 34.98
CA ILE A 745 11.13 -27.77 33.90
C ILE A 745 10.21 -28.11 32.72
N ALA A 746 9.98 -29.40 32.44
CA ALA A 746 9.12 -29.79 31.34
C ALA A 746 7.66 -29.43 31.62
N ARG A 747 7.21 -29.56 32.87
CA ARG A 747 5.78 -29.47 33.24
C ARG A 747 5.38 -28.16 33.89
N ASP A 748 6.23 -27.60 34.74
CA ASP A 748 5.86 -26.52 35.66
C ASP A 748 6.12 -25.12 35.06
N GLU A 749 5.31 -24.13 35.43
CA GLU A 749 5.49 -22.74 34.97
C GLU A 749 6.68 -22.07 35.67
N LEU A 750 7.69 -21.67 34.90
CA LEU A 750 8.97 -21.16 35.42
C LEU A 750 8.91 -19.67 35.75
N ALA A 751 7.99 -18.91 35.13
CA ALA A 751 7.92 -17.46 35.24
C ALA A 751 7.70 -16.94 36.69
N PHE A 752 7.27 -17.81 37.61
CA PHE A 752 7.06 -17.45 39.03
C PHE A 752 8.33 -17.50 39.88
N PHE A 753 9.44 -18.04 39.36
CA PHE A 753 10.66 -18.25 40.13
C PHE A 753 11.75 -17.31 39.63
N PRO A 754 12.25 -16.36 40.43
CA PRO A 754 13.34 -15.47 39.99
C PRO A 754 14.66 -16.23 39.78
N ILE A 755 14.82 -17.39 40.44
CA ILE A 755 16.05 -18.19 40.41
C ILE A 755 15.70 -19.67 40.36
N LEU A 756 16.38 -20.38 39.46
CA LEU A 756 16.40 -21.84 39.39
C LEU A 756 17.81 -22.35 39.72
N TYR A 757 17.92 -23.12 40.80
CA TYR A 757 19.14 -23.86 41.12
C TYR A 757 19.12 -25.24 40.45
N TRP A 758 20.05 -25.50 39.54
CA TRP A 758 20.13 -26.76 38.80
C TRP A 758 21.44 -27.50 39.13
N PRO A 759 21.39 -28.52 40.01
CA PRO A 759 22.54 -29.39 40.23
C PRO A 759 22.69 -30.35 39.04
N VAL A 760 23.85 -30.33 38.38
CA VAL A 760 24.14 -31.19 37.23
C VAL A 760 24.46 -32.61 37.72
N VAL A 761 23.78 -33.60 37.16
CA VAL A 761 23.96 -35.03 37.48
C VAL A 761 24.37 -35.76 36.20
N ALA A 762 25.55 -36.36 36.19
CA ALA A 762 26.06 -37.09 35.04
C ALA A 762 25.20 -38.33 34.70
N GLY A 763 25.13 -38.68 33.42
CA GLY A 763 24.42 -39.88 32.95
C GLY A 763 22.89 -39.75 32.86
N ARG A 764 22.32 -38.59 33.25
CA ARG A 764 20.89 -38.31 33.05
C ARG A 764 20.59 -37.96 31.59
N PRO A 765 19.39 -38.27 31.07
CA PRO A 765 18.98 -37.85 29.73
C PRO A 765 19.05 -36.32 29.60
N ILE A 766 19.51 -35.85 28.43
CA ILE A 766 19.44 -34.42 28.10
C ILE A 766 17.96 -34.04 27.94
N PRO A 767 17.50 -32.91 28.49
CA PRO A 767 16.11 -32.46 28.32
C PRO A 767 15.73 -32.34 26.84
N SER A 768 14.43 -32.48 26.53
CA SER A 768 13.95 -32.33 25.15
C SER A 768 14.13 -30.89 24.65
N ALA A 769 14.16 -30.70 23.33
CA ALA A 769 14.29 -29.37 22.72
C ALA A 769 13.17 -28.41 23.16
N GLU A 770 11.95 -28.91 23.38
CA GLU A 770 10.83 -28.11 23.91
C GLU A 770 11.10 -27.64 25.35
N THR A 771 11.61 -28.53 26.20
CA THR A 771 11.98 -28.19 27.59
C THR A 771 13.12 -27.16 27.64
N LEU A 772 14.10 -27.29 26.75
CA LEU A 772 15.22 -26.35 26.64
C LEU A 772 14.78 -24.97 26.13
N ARG A 773 13.87 -24.91 25.14
CA ARG A 773 13.28 -23.64 24.69
C ARG A 773 12.50 -22.94 25.80
N LYS A 774 11.80 -23.69 26.65
CA LYS A 774 11.11 -23.12 27.82
C LYS A 774 12.09 -22.54 28.84
N LEU A 775 13.23 -23.20 29.07
CA LEU A 775 14.32 -22.67 29.90
C LEU A 775 14.96 -21.42 29.27
N GLU A 776 15.15 -21.41 27.95
CA GLU A 776 15.66 -20.26 27.22
C GLU A 776 14.71 -19.07 27.31
N ALA A 777 13.40 -19.28 27.11
CA ALA A 777 12.37 -18.25 27.27
C ALA A 777 12.34 -17.70 28.70
N TYR A 778 12.55 -18.56 29.70
CA TYR A 778 12.70 -18.16 31.10
C TYR A 778 13.92 -17.25 31.31
N MET A 779 15.09 -17.63 30.81
CA MET A 779 16.32 -16.83 30.88
C MET A 779 16.17 -15.49 30.13
N LYS A 780 15.60 -15.50 28.93
CA LYS A 780 15.32 -14.29 28.13
C LYS A 780 14.28 -13.36 28.78
N GLY A 781 13.37 -13.93 29.57
CA GLY A 781 12.39 -13.23 30.40
C GLY A 781 12.95 -12.63 31.69
N GLY A 782 14.26 -12.77 31.96
CA GLY A 782 14.94 -12.21 33.14
C GLY A 782 15.15 -13.18 34.30
N GLY A 783 14.83 -14.46 34.13
CA GLY A 783 15.10 -15.49 35.13
C GLY A 783 16.58 -15.88 35.21
N LEU A 784 17.09 -16.15 36.42
CA LEU A 784 18.47 -16.59 36.65
C LEU A 784 18.53 -18.12 36.83
N VAL A 785 19.38 -18.80 36.06
CA VAL A 785 19.67 -20.23 36.24
C VAL A 785 21.09 -20.42 36.79
N ILE A 786 21.21 -21.15 37.90
CA ILE A 786 22.50 -21.50 38.52
C ILE A 786 22.77 -22.98 38.24
N PHE A 787 23.68 -23.28 37.31
CA PHE A 787 24.15 -24.64 37.08
C PHE A 787 25.30 -24.97 38.03
N ASP A 788 25.10 -25.97 38.90
CA ASP A 788 26.13 -26.45 39.81
C ASP A 788 26.61 -27.84 39.43
N THR A 789 27.84 -27.92 38.93
CA THR A 789 28.50 -29.18 38.52
C THR A 789 29.03 -29.98 39.71
N ARG A 790 29.24 -29.36 40.87
CA ARG A 790 29.63 -30.00 42.15
C ARG A 790 30.90 -30.86 42.07
N ASP A 791 31.74 -30.62 41.08
CA ASP A 791 32.84 -31.49 40.68
C ASP A 791 34.24 -30.89 40.95
N ALA A 792 34.32 -29.76 41.67
CA ALA A 792 35.59 -29.06 41.92
C ALA A 792 36.69 -29.95 42.53
N MET A 793 36.32 -30.92 43.38
CA MET A 793 37.26 -31.88 43.97
C MET A 793 37.77 -32.94 42.97
N SER A 794 36.99 -33.24 41.95
CA SER A 794 37.31 -34.20 40.89
C SER A 794 38.03 -33.52 39.71
N ALA A 795 37.78 -32.22 39.50
CA ALA A 795 38.41 -31.42 38.46
C ALA A 795 39.89 -31.17 38.79
N ARG A 796 40.79 -31.52 37.85
CA ARG A 796 42.24 -31.28 37.98
C ARG A 796 42.70 -30.24 36.96
N PRO A 797 43.56 -29.26 37.33
CA PRO A 797 44.15 -28.35 36.36
C PRO A 797 44.86 -29.11 35.23
N GLY A 798 44.46 -28.88 33.98
CA GLY A 798 44.99 -29.59 32.80
C GLY A 798 44.50 -31.04 32.61
N GLY A 799 43.57 -31.51 33.44
CA GLY A 799 42.90 -32.80 33.28
C GLY A 799 41.78 -32.77 32.23
N GLY A 800 41.29 -33.94 31.83
CA GLY A 800 40.12 -34.07 30.96
C GLY A 800 38.84 -33.54 31.61
N ALA A 801 37.80 -33.32 30.80
CA ALA A 801 36.51 -32.87 31.30
C ALA A 801 35.89 -33.90 32.27
N THR A 802 35.27 -33.40 33.33
CA THR A 802 34.52 -34.21 34.31
C THR A 802 33.22 -34.72 33.70
N PRO A 803 32.65 -35.84 34.19
CA PRO A 803 31.37 -36.35 33.71
C PRO A 803 30.23 -35.31 33.82
N GLU A 804 30.19 -34.54 34.90
CA GLU A 804 29.23 -33.46 35.13
C GLU A 804 29.49 -32.26 34.20
N GLY A 805 30.76 -31.89 33.99
CA GLY A 805 31.15 -30.84 33.04
C GLY A 805 30.80 -31.19 31.58
N ASP A 806 31.00 -32.44 31.16
CA ASP A 806 30.61 -32.92 29.83
C ASP A 806 29.08 -33.01 29.67
N GLN A 807 28.36 -33.39 30.73
CA GLN A 807 26.90 -33.34 30.74
C GLN A 807 26.39 -31.92 30.52
N LEU A 808 26.92 -30.95 31.27
CA LEU A 808 26.55 -29.55 31.14
C LEU A 808 26.88 -29.02 29.75
N ARG A 809 28.08 -29.30 29.21
CA ARG A 809 28.46 -28.86 27.85
C ARG A 809 27.46 -29.34 26.79
N ARG A 810 26.98 -30.59 26.87
CA ARG A 810 25.97 -31.11 25.94
C ARG A 810 24.61 -30.44 26.10
N MET A 811 24.22 -30.06 27.33
CA MET A 811 22.99 -29.29 27.57
C MET A 811 23.08 -27.86 27.03
N LEU A 812 24.25 -27.22 27.15
CA LEU A 812 24.47 -25.84 26.71
C LEU A 812 24.61 -25.71 25.19
N GLN A 813 25.05 -26.75 24.47
CA GLN A 813 25.14 -26.73 23.00
C GLN A 813 23.80 -26.51 22.30
N THR A 814 22.69 -26.79 22.97
CA THR A 814 21.33 -26.68 22.47
C THR A 814 20.61 -25.42 22.94
N LEU A 815 21.27 -24.59 23.76
CA LEU A 815 20.71 -23.34 24.30
C LEU A 815 21.42 -22.14 23.69
N ASP A 816 20.66 -21.10 23.35
CA ASP A 816 21.20 -19.79 23.02
C ASP A 816 21.71 -19.12 24.31
N ILE A 817 22.98 -19.38 24.66
CA ILE A 817 23.65 -18.79 25.84
C ILE A 817 24.66 -17.72 25.43
N PRO A 818 24.87 -16.68 26.26
CA PRO A 818 25.91 -15.70 26.02
C PRO A 818 27.31 -16.32 26.20
N GLU A 819 28.32 -15.62 25.68
CA GLU A 819 29.73 -15.96 25.93
C GLU A 819 30.03 -15.82 27.43
N LEU A 820 30.84 -16.73 28.00
CA LEU A 820 31.06 -16.84 29.45
C LEU A 820 32.51 -16.54 29.82
N GLU A 821 32.71 -15.87 30.95
CA GLU A 821 34.02 -15.63 31.57
C GLU A 821 34.02 -16.02 33.07
N PRO A 822 35.18 -16.36 33.67
CA PRO A 822 35.29 -16.49 35.12
C PRO A 822 34.91 -15.17 35.77
N ILE A 823 34.15 -15.20 36.86
CA ILE A 823 33.61 -13.98 37.49
C ILE A 823 34.72 -12.93 37.74
N PRO A 824 34.66 -11.76 37.08
CA PRO A 824 35.60 -10.69 37.31
C PRO A 824 35.46 -10.15 38.73
N ARG A 825 36.57 -9.69 39.33
CA ARG A 825 36.55 -9.13 40.70
C ARG A 825 35.62 -7.91 40.82
N ASP A 826 35.51 -7.13 39.76
CA ASP A 826 34.71 -5.91 39.65
C ASP A 826 33.24 -6.14 39.26
N HIS A 827 32.86 -7.39 38.98
CA HIS A 827 31.51 -7.77 38.55
C HIS A 827 30.45 -7.39 39.60
N VAL A 828 29.24 -6.97 39.19
CA VAL A 828 28.19 -6.53 40.13
C VAL A 828 27.83 -7.62 41.15
N LEU A 829 27.74 -8.88 40.73
CA LEU A 829 27.55 -10.05 41.61
C LEU A 829 28.47 -10.07 42.85
N THR A 830 29.72 -9.61 42.76
CA THR A 830 30.65 -9.63 43.91
C THR A 830 30.32 -8.56 44.95
N LYS A 831 29.43 -7.62 44.64
CA LYS A 831 29.08 -6.44 45.46
C LYS A 831 27.58 -6.13 45.51
N THR A 832 26.71 -7.02 45.04
CA THR A 832 25.25 -6.81 45.01
C THR A 832 24.70 -6.58 46.42
N PHE A 833 25.14 -7.34 47.43
CA PHE A 833 24.74 -7.12 48.83
C PHE A 833 25.96 -7.06 49.74
N TYR A 834 26.71 -8.16 49.84
CA TYR A 834 28.03 -8.25 50.45
C TYR A 834 29.12 -7.95 49.42
N ILE A 835 30.27 -7.46 49.89
CA ILE A 835 31.50 -7.38 49.10
C ILE A 835 32.26 -8.69 49.31
N LEU A 836 32.53 -9.41 48.21
CA LEU A 836 33.17 -10.72 48.19
C LEU A 836 34.33 -10.72 47.20
N ASP A 837 35.45 -11.35 47.57
CA ASP A 837 36.59 -11.51 46.66
C ASP A 837 36.38 -12.65 45.66
N ASN A 838 35.69 -13.70 46.08
CA ASN A 838 35.38 -14.88 45.29
C ASN A 838 34.06 -15.53 45.77
N PHE A 839 33.50 -16.38 44.91
CA PHE A 839 32.32 -17.18 45.21
C PHE A 839 32.76 -18.57 45.63
N VAL A 840 32.66 -18.87 46.93
CA VAL A 840 32.97 -20.18 47.49
C VAL A 840 31.69 -20.93 47.85
N GLY A 841 31.74 -22.27 47.80
CA GLY A 841 30.68 -23.16 48.24
C GLY A 841 31.22 -24.16 49.22
N ARG A 842 30.77 -25.43 49.15
CA ARG A 842 31.37 -26.53 49.91
C ARG A 842 32.83 -26.69 49.52
N TYR A 843 33.14 -26.43 48.26
CA TYR A 843 34.49 -26.32 47.72
C TYR A 843 34.93 -24.85 47.63
N ASP A 844 36.21 -24.59 47.94
CA ASP A 844 36.88 -23.29 47.86
C ASP A 844 37.84 -23.17 46.65
N THR A 845 38.05 -24.28 45.93
CA THR A 845 38.94 -24.38 44.77
C THR A 845 38.20 -24.31 43.43
N GLY A 846 36.87 -24.37 43.42
CA GLY A 846 36.08 -24.33 42.20
C GLY A 846 35.91 -22.92 41.64
N THR A 847 35.54 -22.85 40.35
CA THR A 847 35.39 -21.59 39.62
C THR A 847 33.92 -21.30 39.37
N THR A 848 33.54 -20.02 39.46
CA THR A 848 32.21 -19.53 39.08
C THR A 848 32.33 -18.70 37.81
N TRP A 849 31.51 -19.02 36.82
CA TRP A 849 31.45 -18.41 35.50
C TRP A 849 30.15 -17.63 35.34
N VAL A 850 30.22 -16.51 34.63
CA VAL A 850 29.13 -15.57 34.35
C VAL A 850 29.21 -15.11 32.90
N GLU A 851 28.19 -14.43 32.41
CA GLU A 851 28.21 -13.76 31.10
C GLU A 851 29.38 -12.78 30.97
N ILE A 852 30.04 -12.78 29.81
CA ILE A 852 31.12 -11.86 29.50
C ILE A 852 30.59 -10.44 29.41
N LEU A 853 31.28 -9.52 30.08
CA LEU A 853 30.95 -8.10 30.01
C LEU A 853 31.72 -7.41 28.86
N PRO A 854 31.16 -6.36 28.21
CA PRO A 854 31.88 -5.59 27.20
C PRO A 854 33.23 -5.06 27.72
N PRO A 855 34.25 -4.92 26.83
CA PRO A 855 35.57 -4.41 27.22
C PRO A 855 35.49 -2.95 27.71
N ALA A 856 36.38 -2.58 28.64
CA ALA A 856 36.45 -1.23 29.17
C ALA A 856 36.86 -0.20 28.09
N GLY A 857 36.24 0.98 28.12
CA GLY A 857 36.61 2.12 27.26
C GLY A 857 37.98 2.73 27.64
N GLU A 858 38.55 3.50 26.70
CA GLU A 858 39.93 4.05 26.79
C GLU A 858 40.19 5.00 27.97
N ASP A 859 39.14 5.55 28.60
CA ASP A 859 39.27 6.64 29.57
C ASP A 859 39.79 6.25 30.97
N GLY A 860 40.06 4.97 31.25
CA GLY A 860 40.71 4.50 32.49
C GLY A 860 39.99 4.80 33.81
N ARG A 861 38.89 5.56 33.78
CA ARG A 861 37.93 5.69 34.87
C ARG A 861 37.27 4.33 35.03
N ARG A 862 37.17 3.85 36.26
CA ARG A 862 36.59 2.55 36.64
C ARG A 862 35.13 2.72 37.13
N PRO A 863 34.14 3.05 36.29
CA PRO A 863 32.75 2.86 36.67
C PRO A 863 32.36 1.38 36.53
N ALA A 864 31.26 0.98 37.17
CA ALA A 864 30.56 -0.22 36.74
C ALA A 864 30.12 -0.06 35.27
N ARG A 865 30.12 -1.15 34.52
CA ARG A 865 30.19 -1.10 33.05
C ARG A 865 28.82 -0.69 32.50
N ALA A 866 28.82 0.15 31.45
CA ALA A 866 27.60 0.45 30.72
C ALA A 866 27.09 -0.87 30.09
N GLY A 867 25.97 -1.39 30.61
CA GLY A 867 25.41 -2.67 30.18
C GLY A 867 25.75 -3.88 31.05
N ASP A 868 26.02 -3.71 32.36
CA ASP A 868 25.95 -4.84 33.32
C ASP A 868 24.51 -5.39 33.34
N SER A 869 24.08 -6.18 32.35
CA SER A 869 22.80 -6.90 32.42
C SER A 869 22.84 -7.90 33.58
N VAL A 870 21.66 -8.31 34.07
CA VAL A 870 21.60 -9.48 34.95
C VAL A 870 21.99 -10.68 34.12
N SER A 871 23.15 -11.28 34.41
CA SER A 871 23.59 -12.50 33.77
C SER A 871 22.52 -13.56 34.02
N PRO A 872 21.85 -14.07 32.97
CA PRO A 872 20.75 -15.01 33.13
C PRO A 872 21.25 -16.41 33.52
N ILE A 873 22.58 -16.62 33.51
CA ILE A 873 23.23 -17.90 33.75
C ILE A 873 24.45 -17.73 34.65
N VAL A 874 24.53 -18.55 35.69
CA VAL A 874 25.72 -18.70 36.53
C VAL A 874 26.11 -20.17 36.52
N ILE A 875 27.38 -20.48 36.22
CA ILE A 875 27.89 -21.85 36.27
C ILE A 875 28.93 -21.94 37.37
N THR A 876 28.79 -22.90 38.28
CA THR A 876 29.74 -23.11 39.36
C THR A 876 30.05 -24.59 39.54
N SER A 877 31.21 -24.88 40.13
CA SER A 877 31.62 -26.23 40.53
C SER A 877 31.65 -26.41 42.04
N ASN A 878 31.18 -25.40 42.79
CA ASN A 878 31.46 -25.25 44.22
C ASN A 878 30.51 -26.00 45.16
N ASP A 879 29.47 -26.68 44.66
CA ASP A 879 28.49 -27.40 45.49
C ASP A 879 27.86 -26.48 46.55
N LEU A 880 27.18 -25.43 46.05
CA LEU A 880 26.60 -24.34 46.81
C LEU A 880 25.49 -24.81 47.76
N ALA A 881 24.55 -25.64 47.26
CA ALA A 881 23.44 -26.12 48.08
C ALA A 881 23.91 -26.86 49.34
N SER A 882 24.96 -27.69 49.20
CA SER A 882 25.58 -28.40 50.32
C SER A 882 26.18 -27.45 51.36
N ALA A 883 26.76 -26.32 50.95
CA ALA A 883 27.26 -25.31 51.88
C ALA A 883 26.14 -24.55 52.61
N TRP A 884 25.01 -24.33 51.95
CA TRP A 884 23.86 -23.64 52.53
C TRP A 884 23.00 -24.53 53.44
N ALA A 885 23.12 -25.86 53.30
CA ALA A 885 22.26 -26.82 53.98
C ALA A 885 22.51 -26.87 55.50
N VAL A 886 21.47 -26.53 56.27
CA VAL A 886 21.46 -26.57 57.73
C VAL A 886 20.28 -27.40 58.25
N GLY A 887 20.47 -28.05 59.40
CA GLY A 887 19.45 -28.81 60.10
C GLY A 887 18.51 -27.93 60.91
N ARG A 888 17.55 -28.55 61.61
CA ARG A 888 16.47 -27.84 62.31
C ARG A 888 16.95 -26.96 63.47
N ARG A 889 18.15 -27.21 64.00
CA ARG A 889 18.75 -26.43 65.09
C ARG A 889 19.89 -25.52 64.58
N GLY A 890 20.02 -25.35 63.26
CA GLY A 890 21.06 -24.52 62.63
C GLY A 890 22.41 -25.23 62.47
N GLU A 891 22.49 -26.53 62.74
CA GLU A 891 23.69 -27.34 62.56
C GLU A 891 23.98 -27.60 61.07
N ALA A 892 25.25 -27.61 60.67
CA ALA A 892 25.63 -27.92 59.29
C ALA A 892 25.37 -29.39 58.94
N LEU A 893 24.79 -29.66 57.77
CA LEU A 893 24.48 -31.05 57.34
C LEU A 893 25.67 -31.80 56.74
N VAL A 894 26.67 -31.08 56.21
CA VAL A 894 27.86 -31.67 55.56
C VAL A 894 29.13 -30.87 55.88
N PRO A 895 30.32 -31.50 55.92
CA PRO A 895 31.58 -30.78 56.13
C PRO A 895 32.02 -29.95 54.90
N MET A 896 32.78 -28.88 55.14
CA MET A 896 33.41 -28.05 54.10
C MET A 896 34.77 -28.65 53.70
N SER A 897 35.27 -28.36 52.49
CA SER A 897 36.57 -28.87 52.04
C SER A 897 37.78 -28.10 52.57
N GLY A 898 37.62 -26.79 52.82
CA GLY A 898 38.71 -25.90 53.20
C GLY A 898 38.94 -25.86 54.71
N SER A 899 40.12 -25.36 55.10
CA SER A 899 40.48 -25.16 56.50
C SER A 899 40.00 -23.83 57.08
N ASP A 900 39.46 -22.92 56.25
CA ASP A 900 38.95 -21.63 56.72
C ASP A 900 37.61 -21.81 57.46
N PRO A 901 37.55 -21.51 58.77
CA PRO A 901 36.31 -21.58 59.54
C PRO A 901 35.19 -20.68 59.00
N ARG A 902 35.53 -19.64 58.22
CA ARG A 902 34.58 -18.69 57.63
C ARG A 902 34.02 -19.13 56.28
N GLN A 903 34.51 -20.23 55.68
CA GLN A 903 34.11 -20.65 54.33
C GLN A 903 32.58 -20.79 54.18
N ARG A 904 31.91 -21.39 55.16
CA ARG A 904 30.45 -21.55 55.13
C ARG A 904 29.72 -20.21 55.21
N GLU A 905 30.19 -19.30 56.06
CA GLU A 905 29.65 -17.95 56.15
C GLU A 905 29.83 -17.19 54.83
N MET A 906 30.99 -17.32 54.17
CA MET A 906 31.22 -16.74 52.84
C MET A 906 30.30 -17.36 51.79
N ALA A 907 30.07 -18.67 51.82
CA ALA A 907 29.14 -19.34 50.93
C ALA A 907 27.70 -18.85 51.11
N LEU A 908 27.24 -18.64 52.35
CA LEU A 908 25.92 -18.06 52.63
C LEU A 908 25.81 -16.62 52.12
N ARG A 909 26.86 -15.80 52.27
CA ARG A 909 26.91 -14.45 51.70
C ARG A 909 26.88 -14.46 50.17
N ALA A 910 27.57 -15.42 49.55
CA ALA A 910 27.53 -15.63 48.11
C ALA A 910 26.10 -15.98 47.65
N GLY A 911 25.39 -16.82 48.41
CA GLY A 911 23.96 -17.11 48.18
C GLY A 911 23.08 -15.87 48.29
N VAL A 912 23.28 -15.02 49.29
CA VAL A 912 22.57 -13.74 49.42
C VAL A 912 22.85 -12.82 48.23
N ASN A 913 24.11 -12.72 47.78
CA ASN A 913 24.45 -11.92 46.60
C ASN A 913 23.76 -12.43 45.33
N LEU A 914 23.74 -13.75 45.09
CA LEU A 914 23.03 -14.36 43.94
C LEU A 914 21.55 -14.02 43.96
N VAL A 915 20.91 -14.12 45.14
CA VAL A 915 19.48 -13.87 45.27
C VAL A 915 19.13 -12.40 45.09
N MET A 916 19.89 -11.52 45.74
CA MET A 916 19.71 -10.09 45.57
C MET A 916 19.99 -9.67 44.12
N TYR A 917 20.94 -10.32 43.45
CA TYR A 917 21.30 -9.99 42.06
C TYR A 917 20.15 -10.32 41.10
N ALA A 918 19.54 -11.49 41.26
CA ALA A 918 18.36 -11.85 40.47
C ALA A 918 17.16 -10.93 40.71
N LEU A 919 16.96 -10.45 41.95
CA LEU A 919 15.77 -9.66 42.31
C LEU A 919 15.91 -8.16 42.07
N THR A 920 17.13 -7.62 42.19
CA THR A 920 17.38 -6.17 42.13
C THR A 920 18.20 -5.76 40.91
N GLY A 921 18.65 -6.74 40.15
CA GLY A 921 19.43 -6.57 38.94
C GLY A 921 20.73 -5.79 39.14
N ASN A 922 20.96 -4.83 38.25
CA ASN A 922 22.20 -4.07 38.16
C ASN A 922 22.14 -2.68 38.80
N TYR A 923 21.18 -2.42 39.70
CA TYR A 923 20.96 -1.07 40.26
C TYR A 923 22.20 -0.46 40.98
N LYS A 924 23.14 -1.29 41.44
CA LYS A 924 24.43 -0.85 42.02
C LYS A 924 25.51 -0.54 40.97
N ALA A 925 25.23 -0.75 39.69
CA ALA A 925 26.07 -0.31 38.57
C ALA A 925 25.89 1.19 38.27
N ASP A 926 24.87 1.85 38.83
CA ASP A 926 24.65 3.28 38.64
C ASP A 926 25.79 4.13 39.24
N GLN A 927 26.30 5.07 38.43
CA GLN A 927 27.47 5.92 38.72
C GLN A 927 27.39 6.69 40.05
N VAL A 928 26.19 6.86 40.60
CA VAL A 928 25.93 7.62 41.84
C VAL A 928 26.54 6.96 43.08
N HIS A 929 26.72 5.63 43.09
CA HIS A 929 27.13 4.88 44.29
C HIS A 929 28.63 4.54 44.34
N VAL A 930 29.36 4.75 43.24
CA VAL A 930 30.77 4.36 43.08
C VAL A 930 31.72 5.07 44.07
N PRO A 931 31.61 6.39 44.32
CA PRO A 931 32.52 7.09 45.23
C PRO A 931 32.46 6.54 46.67
N ALA A 932 31.25 6.27 47.19
CA ALA A 932 31.04 5.75 48.54
C ALA A 932 31.50 4.28 48.69
N LEU A 933 31.51 3.50 47.61
CA LEU A 933 32.03 2.14 47.61
C LEU A 933 33.57 2.11 47.63
N LEU A 934 34.22 3.02 46.89
CA LEU A 934 35.68 3.14 46.87
C LEU A 934 36.24 3.63 48.22
N GLU A 935 35.53 4.53 48.90
CA GLU A 935 35.90 5.03 50.22
C GLU A 935 35.88 3.92 51.29
N ARG A 936 34.98 2.94 51.18
CA ARG A 936 34.92 1.76 52.06
C ARG A 936 35.97 0.69 51.75
N LEU A 937 36.48 0.63 50.51
CA LEU A 937 37.53 -0.30 50.10
C LEU A 937 38.94 0.23 50.45
N GLY A 938 39.07 1.53 50.73
CA GLY A 938 40.31 2.19 51.14
C GLY A 938 40.53 2.32 52.65
N GLN A 939 39.68 1.68 53.48
CA GLN A 939 39.79 1.65 54.95
C GLN A 939 40.16 0.26 55.48
#